data_AF-A0A8J6D8N4-F1
#
_entry.id   AF-A0A8J6D8N4-F1
#
_cell.length_a   1.000
_cell.length_b   1.000
_cell.length_c   1.000
_cell.angle_alpha   90.00
_cell.angle_beta   90.00
_cell.angle_gamma   90.00
#
_symmetry.space_group_name_H-M   'P 1'
#
loop_
_entity.id
_entity.type
_entity.pdbx_description
1 polymer ?
#
loop_
_entity_poly.entity_id
_entity_poly.type
_entity_poly.pdbx_seq_one_letter_code
_entity_poly.pdbx_strand_id
1 'polypeptide(L)'
;MVATDAGQVQTQFELKYDRASEIKAFDEMKTGVKGLVDAGISEVPRIFHQPPDTVGENYVPSATQFSIPVIDLQGVKEDPSTHTEIVKQVLNASQEWGFFQIINHGIPLSVLEEMKVRVRRFYELDNEIKKQFYTRDTSKKWSIIAISISILPQQLTGETLFILTWLLILLSLKNCLNHSGIYIYLHIYRPCNGELLLTCVTLVYRDMMVEYTDRMMNLGRLLFESSGLNPDHLVKIDCAKGLGHLCHYYPACPQPELTIGVSKHTDSCFLTVLLQDHIGGLQVLYENQWIDVPPVPEALVVNIGDLLQASPLISNDRLVSVEHRVLVNSIGPRVSVASFFITYFNPNPRLYAPIKELLSEDNPPKYRETTVEFLLIKMAASEMVTVNTREYDRTSELKAFDDTKAGVKGLADGGITKVPRIFHQPPEKLHKIPVSNDSQFSIPVIDLEGVNNDPIIRKEVVDKLGNASRKWGFFQVINHGIPVSVMEEMKDGVRRFHEQDVEVKKQYYTRDFTKPVVYNSNFDLYTSLAVNWRDTFFSRMAPDPPKMEDLPPVCRDIMVNYSKQVMNLGNLLLELLSQALGLKPDHLKDMDCGRGLLMLCHYYPGCPEPELALGTSKHADNDFFTVLLQDHIGGLQVLHEDKWIDVPCSPGALVINIGDLLQLISNDAFVSVEHRVLANSDGPRVSVACFFSTSLKSDPILYGPIKELLSEENPPKYRETTVRDYVIYSNGRGLDVDGTSPLLHFRL
;
A
#
# COMPACT_ATOMS: atom_id res chain seq x y z
N MET A 1 -15.23 38.44 54.73
CA MET A 1 -13.91 38.53 55.38
C MET A 1 -13.59 37.14 55.91
N VAL A 2 -12.53 36.43 55.51
CA VAL A 2 -11.51 36.62 54.45
C VAL A 2 -11.20 35.21 53.91
N ALA A 3 -10.77 35.08 52.65
CA ALA A 3 -10.37 33.80 52.05
C ALA A 3 -8.89 33.47 52.34
N THR A 4 -8.53 32.19 52.37
CA THR A 4 -7.13 31.74 52.15
C THR A 4 -7.10 30.41 51.40
N ASP A 5 -6.67 30.53 50.14
CA ASP A 5 -5.78 29.66 49.36
C ASP A 5 -6.03 28.16 49.22
N ALA A 6 -6.22 27.79 47.95
CA ALA A 6 -6.01 26.44 47.45
C ALA A 6 -4.51 26.09 47.45
N GLY A 7 -4.14 25.03 48.17
CA GLY A 7 -2.81 24.44 48.06
C GLY A 7 -2.61 23.80 46.69
N GLN A 8 -1.60 24.25 45.95
CA GLN A 8 -1.19 23.66 44.68
C GLN A 8 -0.72 22.21 44.89
N VAL A 9 -1.44 21.24 44.31
CA VAL A 9 -0.85 19.92 44.06
C VAL A 9 -0.02 20.04 42.79
N GLN A 10 1.31 20.09 42.95
CA GLN A 10 2.22 19.89 41.82
C GLN A 10 2.05 18.47 41.28
N THR A 11 1.32 18.35 40.18
CA THR A 11 1.50 17.21 39.27
C THR A 11 2.92 17.25 38.75
N GLN A 12 3.78 16.34 39.21
CA GLN A 12 5.05 16.09 38.54
C GLN A 12 4.75 15.71 37.08
N PHE A 13 5.24 16.52 36.15
CA PHE A 13 5.30 16.12 34.75
C PHE A 13 6.23 14.89 34.69
N GLU A 14 5.66 13.71 34.43
CA GLU A 14 6.49 12.60 33.96
C GLU A 14 7.21 13.06 32.68
N LEU A 15 8.54 12.96 32.69
CA LEU A 15 9.36 13.24 31.51
C LEU A 15 8.90 12.30 30.39
N LYS A 16 8.35 12.90 29.33
CA LYS A 16 7.86 12.19 28.15
C LYS A 16 8.95 11.24 27.64
N TYR A 17 8.67 9.95 27.71
CA TYR A 17 9.63 8.89 27.43
C TYR A 17 10.26 9.04 26.03
N ASP A 18 11.57 9.35 25.97
CA ASP A 18 12.30 9.49 24.71
C ASP A 18 12.85 8.14 24.22
N ARG A 19 11.94 7.33 23.68
CA ARG A 19 12.26 6.04 23.04
C ARG A 19 13.34 6.19 21.96
N ALA A 20 13.41 7.33 21.25
CA ALA A 20 14.36 7.51 20.16
C ALA A 20 15.81 7.66 20.66
N SER A 21 16.00 8.35 21.79
CA SER A 21 17.32 8.45 22.42
C SER A 21 17.77 7.13 23.07
N GLU A 22 16.87 6.36 23.68
CA GLU A 22 17.21 5.03 24.23
C GLU A 22 17.55 4.03 23.11
N ILE A 23 16.79 4.03 22.00
CA ILE A 23 17.08 3.25 20.78
C ILE A 23 18.46 3.61 20.24
N LYS A 24 18.77 4.91 20.13
CA LYS A 24 20.06 5.39 19.63
C LYS A 24 21.21 4.95 20.54
N ALA A 25 21.04 5.07 21.86
CA ALA A 25 22.06 4.65 22.82
C ALA A 25 22.34 3.14 22.75
N PHE A 26 21.28 2.30 22.64
CA PHE A 26 21.41 0.85 22.47
C PHE A 26 22.18 0.47 21.19
N ASP A 27 21.91 1.15 20.08
CA ASP A 27 22.59 0.93 18.80
C ASP A 27 24.07 1.36 18.84
N GLU A 28 24.36 2.51 19.46
CA GLU A 28 25.72 3.03 19.64
C GLU A 28 26.61 2.07 20.46
N MET A 29 26.03 1.22 21.33
CA MET A 29 26.78 0.16 22.00
C MET A 29 27.36 -0.86 21.02
N LYS A 30 26.64 -1.19 19.93
CA LYS A 30 27.01 -2.20 18.91
C LYS A 30 27.27 -3.61 19.46
N THR A 31 26.86 -3.87 20.70
CA THR A 31 26.94 -5.17 21.39
C THR A 31 25.61 -5.89 21.48
N GLY A 32 24.51 -5.21 21.11
CA GLY A 32 23.12 -5.64 21.18
C GLY A 32 22.70 -6.33 22.49
N VAL A 33 21.68 -7.18 22.43
CA VAL A 33 20.98 -7.70 23.63
C VAL A 33 21.87 -8.53 24.52
N LYS A 34 22.72 -9.40 23.94
CA LYS A 34 23.69 -10.15 24.75
C LYS A 34 24.63 -9.20 25.50
N GLY A 35 25.03 -8.08 24.89
CA GLY A 35 25.80 -7.04 25.55
C GLY A 35 25.10 -6.36 26.74
N LEU A 36 23.76 -6.29 26.74
CA LEU A 36 23.00 -5.83 27.92
C LEU A 36 23.02 -6.88 29.03
N VAL A 37 22.78 -8.15 28.70
CA VAL A 37 22.76 -9.25 29.68
C VAL A 37 24.17 -9.51 30.25
N ASP A 38 25.22 -9.41 29.42
CA ASP A 38 26.62 -9.45 29.83
C ASP A 38 27.00 -8.26 30.74
N ALA A 39 26.30 -7.13 30.61
CA ALA A 39 26.44 -5.97 31.50
C ALA A 39 25.61 -6.09 32.80
N GLY A 40 24.88 -7.19 33.00
CA GLY A 40 24.18 -7.51 34.24
C GLY A 40 22.89 -6.71 34.48
N ILE A 41 22.13 -6.39 33.43
CA ILE A 41 20.83 -5.72 33.58
C ILE A 41 19.87 -6.54 34.47
N SER A 42 19.23 -5.86 35.43
CA SER A 42 18.17 -6.44 36.28
C SER A 42 16.77 -6.21 35.70
N GLU A 43 16.62 -5.20 34.83
CA GLU A 43 15.36 -4.83 34.19
C GLU A 43 15.54 -4.77 32.67
N VAL A 44 14.50 -5.16 31.94
CA VAL A 44 14.46 -5.05 30.48
C VAL A 44 14.24 -3.58 30.10
N PRO A 45 15.10 -2.97 29.26
CA PRO A 45 14.94 -1.56 28.87
C PRO A 45 13.61 -1.31 28.14
N ARG A 46 13.06 -0.10 28.30
CA ARG A 46 11.70 0.23 27.82
C ARG A 46 11.56 0.16 26.30
N ILE A 47 12.66 0.20 25.53
CA ILE A 47 12.62 0.00 24.07
C ILE A 47 12.15 -1.39 23.64
N PHE A 48 12.29 -2.39 24.51
CA PHE A 48 11.90 -3.79 24.28
C PHE A 48 10.46 -4.11 24.68
N HIS A 49 9.85 -3.27 25.54
CA HIS A 49 8.55 -3.57 26.15
C HIS A 49 7.47 -3.75 25.08
N GLN A 50 6.74 -4.87 25.15
CA GLN A 50 5.59 -5.13 24.31
C GLN A 50 4.29 -4.66 24.99
N PRO A 51 3.21 -4.37 24.25
CA PRO A 51 1.90 -4.13 24.83
C PRO A 51 1.45 -5.31 25.73
N PRO A 52 0.71 -5.06 26.84
CA PRO A 52 0.39 -6.09 27.84
C PRO A 52 -0.22 -7.37 27.26
N ASP A 53 -1.08 -7.21 26.25
CA ASP A 53 -1.83 -8.32 25.65
C ASP A 53 -0.97 -9.13 24.65
N THR A 54 0.12 -8.57 24.13
CA THR A 54 0.95 -9.21 23.07
C THR A 54 1.61 -10.51 23.50
N VAL A 55 1.99 -10.65 24.78
CA VAL A 55 2.64 -11.88 25.29
C VAL A 55 1.60 -12.91 25.77
N GLY A 56 0.45 -12.46 26.29
CA GLY A 56 -0.55 -13.32 26.95
C GLY A 56 -1.83 -13.64 26.17
N GLU A 57 -2.14 -12.96 25.07
CA GLU A 57 -3.35 -13.20 24.26
C GLU A 57 -3.49 -14.66 23.81
N ASN A 58 -4.69 -15.21 23.96
CA ASN A 58 -5.15 -16.49 23.38
C ASN A 58 -4.16 -17.66 23.47
N TYR A 59 -3.36 -17.72 24.53
CA TYR A 59 -2.41 -18.79 24.76
C TYR A 59 -3.09 -20.01 25.37
N VAL A 60 -2.93 -21.17 24.72
CA VAL A 60 -3.33 -22.47 25.26
C VAL A 60 -2.08 -23.32 25.43
N PRO A 61 -1.67 -23.67 26.67
CA PRO A 61 -0.56 -24.57 26.89
C PRO A 61 -0.77 -25.90 26.14
N SER A 62 0.27 -26.38 25.46
CA SER A 62 0.24 -27.56 24.56
C SER A 62 -0.35 -28.86 25.15
N ALA A 63 -0.54 -28.94 26.47
CA ALA A 63 -1.23 -30.03 27.13
C ALA A 63 -2.76 -30.00 26.91
N THR A 64 -3.24 -30.42 25.73
CA THR A 64 -4.17 -31.57 25.53
C THR A 64 -5.00 -31.57 24.23
N GLN A 65 -5.06 -30.47 23.45
CA GLN A 65 -5.95 -30.42 22.26
C GLN A 65 -5.23 -30.38 20.90
N PHE A 66 -4.07 -29.73 20.78
CA PHE A 66 -3.45 -29.43 19.48
C PHE A 66 -1.92 -29.54 19.52
N SER A 67 -1.32 -30.09 18.47
CA SER A 67 0.15 -30.23 18.31
C SER A 67 0.52 -30.35 16.83
N ILE A 68 1.56 -29.63 16.38
CA ILE A 68 2.01 -29.74 14.98
C ILE A 68 2.49 -31.17 14.64
N PRO A 69 2.32 -31.65 13.39
CA PRO A 69 2.76 -33.00 13.00
C PRO A 69 4.26 -33.23 13.17
N VAL A 70 4.64 -34.47 13.49
CA VAL A 70 6.03 -34.95 13.44
C VAL A 70 6.10 -36.08 12.41
N ILE A 71 6.93 -35.90 11.39
CA ILE A 71 7.02 -36.78 10.22
C ILE A 71 8.37 -37.49 10.22
N ASP A 72 8.35 -38.81 10.07
CA ASP A 72 9.56 -39.62 9.96
C ASP A 72 9.99 -39.74 8.49
N LEU A 73 11.22 -39.33 8.16
CA LEU A 73 11.78 -39.41 6.81
C LEU A 73 12.62 -40.69 6.57
N GLN A 74 12.61 -41.65 7.49
CA GLN A 74 13.32 -42.93 7.33
C GLN A 74 12.80 -43.69 6.08
N GLY A 75 13.72 -44.24 5.29
CA GLY A 75 13.37 -45.05 4.10
C GLY A 75 12.83 -44.26 2.90
N VAL A 76 12.66 -42.93 2.98
CA VAL A 76 12.07 -42.09 1.93
C VAL A 76 12.80 -42.17 0.56
N LYS A 77 14.08 -42.52 0.55
CA LYS A 77 14.90 -42.72 -0.68
C LYS A 77 15.10 -44.20 -1.05
N GLU A 78 14.58 -45.12 -0.25
CA GLU A 78 14.90 -46.55 -0.31
C GLU A 78 13.71 -47.39 -0.81
N ASP A 79 12.48 -47.01 -0.46
CA ASP A 79 11.26 -47.71 -0.87
C ASP A 79 10.19 -46.76 -1.46
N PRO A 80 9.67 -47.03 -2.69
CA PRO A 80 8.64 -46.20 -3.32
C PRO A 80 7.31 -46.11 -2.57
N SER A 81 6.93 -47.14 -1.81
CA SER A 81 5.67 -47.11 -1.04
C SER A 81 5.78 -46.18 0.18
N THR A 82 6.91 -46.26 0.87
CA THR A 82 7.31 -45.40 1.98
C THR A 82 7.45 -43.95 1.52
N HIS A 83 8.10 -43.69 0.38
CA HIS A 83 8.14 -42.37 -0.25
C HIS A 83 6.73 -41.79 -0.47
N THR A 84 5.81 -42.58 -1.02
CA THR A 84 4.44 -42.13 -1.33
C THR A 84 3.65 -41.75 -0.08
N GLU A 85 3.79 -42.52 1.01
CA GLU A 85 3.13 -42.22 2.28
C GLU A 85 3.74 -40.99 2.98
N ILE A 86 5.07 -40.81 2.92
CA ILE A 86 5.75 -39.62 3.46
C ILE A 86 5.34 -38.35 2.69
N VAL A 87 5.28 -38.39 1.35
CA VAL A 87 4.78 -37.28 0.52
C VAL A 87 3.37 -36.87 0.95
N LYS A 88 2.50 -37.84 1.26
CA LYS A 88 1.13 -37.60 1.70
C LYS A 88 1.07 -36.95 3.09
N GLN A 89 1.92 -37.37 4.02
CA GLN A 89 2.03 -36.76 5.35
C GLN A 89 2.56 -35.31 5.26
N VAL A 90 3.63 -35.09 4.48
CA VAL A 90 4.21 -33.76 4.24
C VAL A 90 3.20 -32.83 3.58
N LEU A 91 2.48 -33.30 2.56
CA LEU A 91 1.41 -32.55 1.92
C LEU A 91 0.33 -32.18 2.95
N ASN A 92 -0.29 -33.14 3.64
CA ASN A 92 -1.35 -32.88 4.61
C ASN A 92 -0.93 -31.84 5.66
N ALA A 93 0.26 -32.00 6.26
CA ALA A 93 0.79 -31.05 7.23
C ALA A 93 1.00 -29.64 6.62
N SER A 94 1.46 -29.56 5.37
CA SER A 94 1.64 -28.30 4.64
C SER A 94 0.32 -27.63 4.23
N GLN A 95 -0.78 -28.39 4.12
CA GLN A 95 -2.12 -27.88 3.81
C GLN A 95 -2.88 -27.41 5.06
N GLU A 96 -2.77 -28.16 6.16
CA GLU A 96 -3.55 -27.94 7.39
C GLU A 96 -2.83 -27.03 8.40
N TRP A 97 -1.51 -27.22 8.56
CA TRP A 97 -0.72 -26.56 9.61
C TRP A 97 0.27 -25.52 9.09
N GLY A 98 0.78 -25.68 7.87
CA GLY A 98 1.92 -24.90 7.36
C GLY A 98 3.25 -25.15 8.08
N PHE A 99 3.20 -25.84 9.23
CA PHE A 99 4.30 -26.15 10.13
C PHE A 99 4.30 -27.64 10.48
N PHE A 100 5.48 -28.26 10.50
CA PHE A 100 5.68 -29.62 10.99
C PHE A 100 7.13 -29.83 11.44
N GLN A 101 7.38 -30.89 12.20
CA GLN A 101 8.73 -31.35 12.53
C GLN A 101 9.08 -32.58 11.69
N ILE A 102 10.36 -32.70 11.32
CA ILE A 102 10.90 -33.88 10.61
C ILE A 102 12.01 -34.53 11.43
N ILE A 103 11.98 -35.86 11.51
CA ILE A 103 13.02 -36.70 12.12
C ILE A 103 13.60 -37.66 11.07
N ASN A 104 14.74 -38.30 11.37
CA ASN A 104 15.46 -39.20 10.46
C ASN A 104 15.78 -38.59 9.07
N HIS A 105 15.86 -37.26 8.98
CA HIS A 105 16.05 -36.47 7.75
C HIS A 105 17.46 -36.61 7.11
N GLY A 106 18.31 -37.53 7.58
CA GLY A 106 19.59 -37.87 6.97
C GLY A 106 20.72 -36.83 7.10
N ILE A 107 20.57 -35.79 7.93
CA ILE A 107 21.68 -34.88 8.26
C ILE A 107 22.31 -35.38 9.56
N PRO A 108 23.64 -35.63 9.64
CA PRO A 108 24.26 -36.16 10.84
C PRO A 108 24.09 -35.23 12.05
N LEU A 109 23.76 -35.79 13.22
CA LEU A 109 23.62 -35.03 14.46
C LEU A 109 24.88 -34.22 14.80
N SER A 110 26.06 -34.74 14.47
CA SER A 110 27.34 -34.02 14.63
C SER A 110 27.39 -32.70 13.88
N VAL A 111 26.78 -32.60 12.69
CA VAL A 111 26.71 -31.36 11.90
C VAL A 111 25.72 -30.37 12.53
N LEU A 112 24.59 -30.86 13.04
CA LEU A 112 23.59 -30.01 13.72
C LEU A 112 24.11 -29.46 15.05
N GLU A 113 24.77 -30.29 15.86
CA GLU A 113 25.38 -29.85 17.12
C GLU A 113 26.57 -28.91 16.90
N GLU A 114 27.46 -29.22 15.96
CA GLU A 114 28.57 -28.34 15.63
C GLU A 114 28.07 -26.97 15.16
N MET A 115 27.02 -26.91 14.32
CA MET A 115 26.39 -25.66 13.93
C MET A 115 25.89 -24.86 15.15
N LYS A 116 25.15 -25.47 16.07
CA LYS A 116 24.71 -24.81 17.32
C LYS A 116 25.88 -24.34 18.20
N VAL A 117 26.96 -25.12 18.29
CA VAL A 117 28.19 -24.76 19.01
C VAL A 117 28.89 -23.56 18.35
N ARG A 118 28.98 -23.52 17.01
CA ARG A 118 29.56 -22.39 16.29
C ARG A 118 28.75 -21.11 16.46
N VAL A 119 27.42 -21.20 16.40
CA VAL A 119 26.56 -20.04 16.67
C VAL A 119 26.81 -19.51 18.09
N ARG A 120 26.79 -20.37 19.12
CA ARG A 120 27.12 -19.97 20.51
C ARG A 120 28.49 -19.29 20.61
N ARG A 121 29.54 -19.94 20.10
CA ARG A 121 30.92 -19.43 20.11
C ARG A 121 31.07 -18.07 19.44
N PHE A 122 30.31 -17.79 18.38
CA PHE A 122 30.32 -16.47 17.75
C PHE A 122 29.77 -15.39 18.70
N TYR A 123 28.64 -15.66 19.36
CA TYR A 123 28.04 -14.70 20.29
C TYR A 123 28.85 -14.54 21.58
N GLU A 124 29.64 -15.55 21.95
CA GLU A 124 30.64 -15.53 23.03
C GLU A 124 31.92 -14.74 22.70
N LEU A 125 32.17 -14.35 21.43
CA LEU A 125 33.32 -13.52 21.07
C LEU A 125 33.31 -12.17 21.80
N ASP A 126 34.51 -11.60 22.02
CA ASP A 126 34.67 -10.27 22.58
C ASP A 126 33.87 -9.21 21.81
N ASN A 127 33.31 -8.26 22.56
CA ASN A 127 32.49 -7.19 22.00
C ASN A 127 33.26 -6.33 20.96
N GLU A 128 34.56 -6.11 21.13
CA GLU A 128 35.40 -5.41 20.15
C GLU A 128 35.65 -6.21 18.86
N ILE A 129 35.52 -7.54 18.91
CA ILE A 129 35.57 -8.38 17.71
C ILE A 129 34.21 -8.32 17.00
N LYS A 130 33.11 -8.49 17.74
CA LYS A 130 31.74 -8.42 17.18
C LYS A 130 31.47 -7.05 16.54
N LYS A 131 31.92 -5.94 17.15
CA LYS A 131 31.84 -4.58 16.59
C LYS A 131 32.44 -4.42 15.19
N GLN A 132 33.41 -5.23 14.78
CA GLN A 132 34.02 -5.17 13.44
C GLN A 132 33.09 -5.71 12.34
N PHE A 133 32.21 -6.64 12.71
CA PHE A 133 31.18 -7.19 11.83
C PHE A 133 29.87 -6.40 11.88
N TYR A 134 29.70 -5.53 12.90
CA TYR A 134 28.52 -4.68 13.03
C TYR A 134 28.45 -3.69 11.86
N THR A 135 27.44 -3.83 10.99
CA THR A 135 27.26 -2.98 9.81
C THR A 135 25.78 -2.74 9.51
N ARG A 136 25.44 -1.49 9.21
CA ARG A 136 24.15 -1.12 8.58
C ARG A 136 24.23 -1.18 7.05
N ASP A 137 25.43 -1.27 6.49
CA ASP A 137 25.66 -1.57 5.08
C ASP A 137 25.70 -3.10 4.90
N THR A 138 24.62 -3.65 4.36
CA THR A 138 24.43 -5.08 4.11
C THR A 138 24.74 -5.48 2.65
N SER A 139 25.29 -4.57 1.84
CA SER A 139 25.95 -4.96 0.57
C SER A 139 27.22 -5.80 0.81
N LYS A 140 27.68 -5.86 2.08
CA LYS A 140 28.78 -6.68 2.56
C LYS A 140 28.37 -8.14 2.76
N LYS A 141 29.18 -9.05 2.20
CA LYS A 141 28.98 -10.52 2.22
C LYS A 141 28.88 -11.17 3.62
N TRP A 142 29.28 -10.48 4.69
CA TRP A 142 29.25 -10.93 6.08
C TRP A 142 28.84 -9.75 6.97
N SER A 143 27.79 -9.91 7.78
CA SER A 143 27.26 -8.83 8.62
C SER A 143 26.76 -9.34 9.98
N ILE A 144 27.16 -8.68 11.07
CA ILE A 144 26.35 -8.59 12.29
C ILE A 144 25.41 -7.41 12.11
N ILE A 145 24.14 -7.62 12.40
CA ILE A 145 23.12 -6.58 12.42
C ILE A 145 22.54 -6.51 13.84
N ALA A 146 22.60 -5.33 14.46
CA ALA A 146 21.66 -4.96 15.53
C ALA A 146 21.07 -3.59 15.19
N ILE A 147 19.77 -3.45 15.36
CA ILE A 147 18.97 -2.52 14.54
C ILE A 147 18.51 -1.32 15.37
N SER A 148 19.04 -0.15 15.05
CA SER A 148 18.27 1.09 14.96
C SER A 148 18.63 1.82 13.68
N ILE A 149 17.73 2.63 13.11
CA ILE A 149 18.11 3.64 12.12
C ILE A 149 17.34 4.93 12.38
N SER A 150 18.04 6.05 12.15
CA SER A 150 17.46 7.38 11.98
C SER A 150 17.97 8.00 10.68
N ILE A 151 17.06 8.10 9.69
CA ILE A 151 16.88 9.22 8.72
C ILE A 151 17.87 9.39 7.52
N LEU A 152 17.26 9.57 6.32
CA LEU A 152 17.66 10.23 5.04
C LEU A 152 18.81 9.69 4.12
N PRO A 153 18.56 9.61 2.79
CA PRO A 153 19.59 9.56 1.75
C PRO A 153 19.71 10.89 0.94
N GLN A 154 20.93 11.22 0.52
CA GLN A 154 21.21 12.27 -0.49
C GLN A 154 21.75 11.62 -1.79
N GLN A 155 21.30 12.15 -2.93
CA GLN A 155 21.77 12.00 -4.32
C GLN A 155 22.76 10.87 -4.67
N LEU A 156 22.38 10.02 -5.63
CA LEU A 156 23.32 9.39 -6.58
C LEU A 156 22.57 8.86 -7.82
N THR A 157 23.18 9.01 -9.00
CA THR A 157 22.74 8.40 -10.26
C THR A 157 23.91 7.70 -10.94
N GLY A 158 23.64 6.53 -11.52
CA GLY A 158 24.62 5.64 -12.15
C GLY A 158 23.99 4.28 -12.46
N GLU A 159 22.73 4.32 -12.92
CA GLU A 159 21.86 3.22 -13.35
C GLU A 159 21.91 1.91 -12.55
N THR A 160 20.89 1.70 -11.71
CA THR A 160 20.24 0.39 -11.48
C THR A 160 21.03 -0.69 -10.73
N LEU A 161 22.36 -0.66 -10.79
CA LEU A 161 23.27 -1.76 -10.45
C LEU A 161 23.49 -1.95 -8.94
N PHE A 162 23.14 -0.94 -8.13
CA PHE A 162 23.24 -0.95 -6.67
C PHE A 162 21.88 -1.05 -5.97
N ILE A 163 20.81 -0.60 -6.65
CA ILE A 163 19.42 -0.63 -6.15
C ILE A 163 18.97 -2.10 -5.97
N LEU A 164 19.41 -2.95 -6.90
CA LEU A 164 19.25 -4.40 -6.89
C LEU A 164 19.99 -5.12 -5.74
N THR A 165 21.07 -4.53 -5.22
CA THR A 165 21.89 -5.13 -4.15
C THR A 165 21.18 -5.12 -2.80
N TRP A 166 20.08 -4.37 -2.65
CA TRP A 166 19.38 -4.16 -1.37
C TRP A 166 17.90 -4.55 -1.36
N LEU A 167 17.29 -4.88 -2.50
CA LEU A 167 16.08 -5.73 -2.50
C LEU A 167 16.34 -7.04 -1.74
N LEU A 168 17.60 -7.50 -1.80
CA LEU A 168 18.19 -8.62 -1.05
C LEU A 168 18.20 -8.44 0.49
N ILE A 169 17.84 -7.26 1.01
CA ILE A 169 17.68 -6.99 2.46
C ILE A 169 16.29 -6.45 2.81
N LEU A 170 15.52 -5.99 1.82
CA LEU A 170 14.07 -5.78 1.99
C LEU A 170 13.29 -7.10 2.20
N LEU A 171 13.97 -8.25 2.07
CA LEU A 171 13.50 -9.58 2.50
C LEU A 171 14.42 -10.20 3.58
N SER A 172 15.26 -9.39 4.23
CA SER A 172 16.04 -9.76 5.41
C SER A 172 15.13 -9.76 6.65
N LEU A 173 14.10 -10.61 6.58
CA LEU A 173 13.10 -10.92 7.60
C LEU A 173 12.01 -9.86 7.75
N LYS A 174 10.80 -10.29 7.36
CA LYS A 174 9.52 -9.57 7.44
C LYS A 174 9.22 -8.89 8.79
N ASN A 175 9.87 -9.28 9.89
CA ASN A 175 9.64 -8.69 11.22
C ASN A 175 10.85 -8.55 12.17
N CYS A 176 12.10 -8.76 11.72
CA CYS A 176 13.26 -8.58 12.63
C CYS A 176 13.71 -7.12 12.80
N LEU A 177 13.12 -6.16 12.06
CA LEU A 177 13.49 -4.74 12.11
C LEU A 177 12.89 -3.95 13.29
N ASN A 178 11.89 -4.50 13.98
CA ASN A 178 11.19 -3.83 15.10
C ASN A 178 11.64 -4.27 16.50
N HIS A 179 12.51 -5.28 16.61
CA HIS A 179 12.92 -5.85 17.89
C HIS A 179 14.44 -5.79 18.05
N SER A 180 14.86 -5.27 19.20
CA SER A 180 16.26 -5.19 19.56
C SER A 180 16.79 -6.61 19.77
N GLY A 181 17.70 -7.01 18.89
CA GLY A 181 18.28 -8.34 18.74
C GLY A 181 19.63 -8.23 18.04
N ILE A 182 20.52 -9.21 18.21
CA ILE A 182 21.72 -9.35 17.38
C ILE A 182 21.46 -10.51 16.43
N TYR A 183 21.73 -10.29 15.14
CA TYR A 183 21.61 -11.30 14.11
C TYR A 183 22.95 -11.45 13.37
N ILE A 184 23.32 -12.69 13.03
CA ILE A 184 24.41 -12.98 12.10
C ILE A 184 23.79 -13.33 10.76
N TYR A 185 24.12 -12.56 9.73
CA TYR A 185 23.78 -12.87 8.34
C TYR A 185 24.97 -13.51 7.63
N LEU A 186 24.79 -14.74 7.13
CA LEU A 186 25.73 -15.41 6.25
C LEU A 186 25.13 -15.67 4.86
N HIS A 187 25.65 -14.97 3.85
CA HIS A 187 25.40 -15.29 2.45
C HIS A 187 26.55 -16.12 1.88
N ILE A 188 26.39 -17.44 1.83
CA ILE A 188 27.30 -18.33 1.11
C ILE A 188 26.82 -18.46 -0.33
N TYR A 189 27.27 -17.55 -1.18
CA TYR A 189 27.17 -17.71 -2.63
C TYR A 189 28.10 -18.83 -3.08
N ARG A 190 27.58 -19.78 -3.88
CA ARG A 190 28.36 -20.74 -4.66
C ARG A 190 28.42 -20.28 -6.12
N PRO A 191 29.31 -19.35 -6.50
CA PRO A 191 29.48 -19.00 -7.90
C PRO A 191 30.13 -20.17 -8.64
N CYS A 192 29.68 -20.44 -9.88
CA CYS A 192 30.30 -21.48 -10.72
C CYS A 192 31.71 -21.11 -11.24
N ASN A 193 32.23 -19.92 -10.92
CA ASN A 193 33.63 -19.53 -11.11
C ASN A 193 34.09 -18.76 -9.87
N GLY A 194 35.25 -19.13 -9.31
CA GLY A 194 35.68 -18.65 -7.99
C GLY A 194 36.47 -17.35 -8.02
N GLU A 195 36.33 -16.54 -6.97
CA GLU A 195 37.37 -15.60 -6.49
C GLU A 195 37.17 -15.27 -5.01
N LEU A 196 38.21 -14.69 -4.37
CA LEU A 196 38.52 -14.88 -2.94
C LEU A 196 38.64 -13.57 -2.15
N LEU A 197 37.99 -13.48 -0.98
CA LEU A 197 38.34 -12.66 0.21
C LEU A 197 37.32 -12.96 1.36
N LEU A 198 37.54 -12.71 2.65
CA LEU A 198 38.74 -12.25 3.37
C LEU A 198 38.99 -13.11 4.62
N THR A 199 40.26 -13.31 4.92
CA THR A 199 41.01 -14.12 5.89
C THR A 199 40.83 -13.79 7.40
N CYS A 200 40.32 -14.76 8.18
CA CYS A 200 40.94 -15.33 9.42
C CYS A 200 39.89 -15.96 10.35
N VAL A 201 38.84 -15.21 10.74
CA VAL A 201 37.66 -15.78 11.42
C VAL A 201 36.85 -16.64 10.44
N THR A 202 36.80 -16.22 9.18
CA THR A 202 36.09 -16.88 8.07
C THR A 202 36.56 -18.30 7.80
N LEU A 203 37.86 -18.62 7.88
CA LEU A 203 38.37 -19.95 7.50
C LEU A 203 37.80 -21.08 8.38
N VAL A 204 37.74 -20.88 9.69
CA VAL A 204 37.28 -21.90 10.63
C VAL A 204 35.75 -22.12 10.54
N TYR A 205 34.98 -21.07 10.24
CA TYR A 205 33.52 -21.14 10.13
C TYR A 205 33.03 -21.53 8.73
N ARG A 206 33.80 -21.20 7.66
CA ARG A 206 33.42 -21.44 6.26
C ARG A 206 33.15 -22.91 5.99
N ASP A 207 34.05 -23.80 6.36
CA ASP A 207 33.96 -25.20 5.93
C ASP A 207 32.75 -25.91 6.55
N MET A 208 32.50 -25.66 7.84
CA MET A 208 31.28 -26.12 8.54
C MET A 208 30.03 -25.52 7.91
N MET A 209 29.99 -24.21 7.67
CA MET A 209 28.82 -23.57 7.07
C MET A 209 28.56 -24.07 5.65
N VAL A 210 29.60 -24.32 4.85
CA VAL A 210 29.48 -24.91 3.51
C VAL A 210 28.91 -26.32 3.59
N GLU A 211 29.38 -27.16 4.53
CA GLU A 211 28.77 -28.48 4.76
C GLU A 211 27.30 -28.34 5.18
N TYR A 212 26.98 -27.52 6.18
CA TYR A 212 25.61 -27.29 6.64
C TYR A 212 24.68 -26.80 5.51
N THR A 213 25.14 -25.83 4.70
CA THR A 213 24.44 -25.36 3.50
C THR A 213 24.19 -26.48 2.50
N ASP A 214 25.19 -27.33 2.20
CA ASP A 214 25.02 -28.45 1.27
C ASP A 214 24.04 -29.51 1.80
N ARG A 215 24.12 -29.86 3.10
CA ARG A 215 23.15 -30.76 3.76
C ARG A 215 21.73 -30.18 3.69
N MET A 216 21.55 -28.90 4.00
CA MET A 216 20.25 -28.23 3.92
C MET A 216 19.73 -28.16 2.49
N MET A 217 20.55 -27.82 1.50
CA MET A 217 20.15 -27.82 0.08
C MET A 217 19.67 -29.20 -0.41
N ASN A 218 20.31 -30.28 0.04
CA ASN A 218 19.90 -31.64 -0.28
C ASN A 218 18.58 -32.04 0.42
N LEU A 219 18.35 -31.56 1.65
CA LEU A 219 17.10 -31.76 2.37
C LEU A 219 15.94 -30.94 1.77
N GLY A 220 16.18 -29.69 1.40
CA GLY A 220 15.18 -28.82 0.77
C GLY A 220 14.65 -29.41 -0.54
N ARG A 221 15.53 -29.98 -1.37
CA ARG A 221 15.12 -30.71 -2.59
C ARG A 221 14.14 -31.85 -2.28
N LEU A 222 14.48 -32.68 -1.29
CA LEU A 222 13.62 -33.78 -0.83
C LEU A 222 12.27 -33.27 -0.32
N LEU A 223 12.24 -32.17 0.45
CA LEU A 223 11.00 -31.57 0.95
C LEU A 223 10.15 -30.96 -0.18
N PHE A 224 10.76 -30.32 -1.17
CA PHE A 224 10.07 -29.86 -2.37
C PHE A 224 9.52 -31.03 -3.20
N GLU A 225 10.28 -32.10 -3.42
CA GLU A 225 9.81 -33.34 -4.06
C GLU A 225 8.66 -33.99 -3.26
N SER A 226 8.72 -33.91 -1.92
CA SER A 226 7.70 -34.43 -0.99
C SER A 226 6.48 -33.54 -0.81
N SER A 227 6.47 -32.32 -1.38
CA SER A 227 5.36 -31.36 -1.23
C SER A 227 4.11 -31.68 -2.08
N GLY A 228 4.14 -32.78 -2.86
CA GLY A 228 3.07 -33.15 -3.79
C GLY A 228 3.01 -32.29 -5.06
N LEU A 229 4.00 -31.42 -5.27
CA LEU A 229 4.12 -30.53 -6.43
C LEU A 229 4.93 -31.17 -7.56
N ASN A 230 4.61 -30.84 -8.81
CA ASN A 230 5.35 -31.35 -9.96
C ASN A 230 6.82 -30.85 -9.95
N PRO A 231 7.84 -31.73 -9.95
CA PRO A 231 9.25 -31.35 -10.00
C PRO A 231 9.61 -30.39 -11.15
N ASP A 232 8.98 -30.53 -12.32
CA ASP A 232 9.22 -29.62 -13.46
C ASP A 232 8.78 -28.18 -13.16
N HIS A 233 7.83 -27.98 -12.26
CA HIS A 233 7.35 -26.66 -11.86
C HIS A 233 8.28 -26.05 -10.80
N LEU A 234 8.73 -26.85 -9.83
CA LEU A 234 9.76 -26.48 -8.84
C LEU A 234 11.08 -26.06 -9.52
N VAL A 235 11.46 -26.74 -10.62
CA VAL A 235 12.63 -26.37 -11.44
C VAL A 235 12.43 -25.07 -12.24
N LYS A 236 11.21 -24.75 -12.70
CA LYS A 236 10.92 -23.51 -13.47
C LYS A 236 10.95 -22.24 -12.61
N ILE A 237 10.60 -22.34 -11.33
CA ILE A 237 10.52 -21.23 -10.37
C ILE A 237 11.83 -20.98 -9.59
N ASP A 238 12.84 -21.83 -9.78
CA ASP A 238 14.16 -21.72 -9.14
C ASP A 238 14.14 -21.79 -7.59
N CYS A 239 13.11 -22.39 -6.97
CA CYS A 239 12.88 -22.37 -5.52
C CYS A 239 13.96 -23.07 -4.67
N ALA A 240 14.71 -24.02 -5.28
CA ALA A 240 15.81 -24.75 -4.65
C ALA A 240 17.19 -24.31 -5.16
N LYS A 241 17.32 -23.04 -5.62
CA LYS A 241 18.59 -22.50 -6.16
C LYS A 241 19.35 -21.59 -5.19
N GLY A 242 18.68 -20.88 -4.29
CA GLY A 242 19.30 -20.04 -3.26
C GLY A 242 18.94 -20.49 -1.84
N LEU A 243 19.88 -20.34 -0.91
CA LEU A 243 19.70 -20.62 0.51
C LEU A 243 20.40 -19.55 1.35
N GLY A 244 19.69 -18.96 2.30
CA GLY A 244 20.23 -18.03 3.29
C GLY A 244 20.14 -18.62 4.70
N HIS A 245 21.13 -18.34 5.55
CA HIS A 245 21.13 -18.77 6.95
C HIS A 245 21.11 -17.58 7.90
N LEU A 246 20.21 -17.65 8.88
CA LEU A 246 20.10 -16.69 9.98
C LEU A 246 20.33 -17.39 11.31
N CYS A 247 21.31 -16.91 12.06
CA CYS A 247 21.71 -17.53 13.32
C CYS A 247 21.29 -16.65 14.49
N HIS A 248 20.27 -17.07 15.24
CA HIS A 248 19.76 -16.36 16.40
C HIS A 248 20.42 -16.84 17.69
N TYR A 249 20.58 -15.90 18.63
CA TYR A 249 20.93 -16.17 20.02
C TYR A 249 20.05 -15.30 20.92
N TYR A 250 19.21 -15.97 21.71
CA TYR A 250 18.33 -15.34 22.68
C TYR A 250 18.97 -15.52 24.06
N PRO A 251 19.56 -14.48 24.68
CA PRO A 251 20.07 -14.60 26.04
C PRO A 251 18.91 -14.81 27.03
N ALA A 252 19.23 -15.31 28.23
CA ALA A 252 18.24 -15.39 29.31
C ALA A 252 17.72 -13.98 29.66
N CYS A 253 16.40 -13.82 29.71
CA CYS A 253 15.74 -12.55 29.97
C CYS A 253 15.35 -12.45 31.45
N PRO A 254 15.62 -11.32 32.15
CA PRO A 254 15.19 -11.14 33.54
C PRO A 254 13.68 -10.88 33.69
N GLN A 255 13.02 -10.38 32.64
CA GLN A 255 11.57 -10.08 32.62
C GLN A 255 10.95 -10.59 31.31
N PRO A 256 10.87 -11.92 31.10
CA PRO A 256 10.38 -12.51 29.85
C PRO A 256 8.91 -12.17 29.55
N GLU A 257 8.13 -11.79 30.57
CA GLU A 257 6.74 -11.34 30.43
C GLU A 257 6.59 -9.97 29.76
N LEU A 258 7.64 -9.14 29.72
CA LEU A 258 7.60 -7.80 29.14
C LEU A 258 8.09 -7.72 27.69
N THR A 259 8.73 -8.77 27.16
CA THR A 259 9.39 -8.72 25.84
C THR A 259 9.20 -10.03 25.07
N ILE A 260 9.32 -9.95 23.75
CA ILE A 260 9.31 -11.12 22.86
C ILE A 260 10.65 -11.22 22.13
N GLY A 261 11.03 -12.43 21.69
CA GLY A 261 12.28 -12.68 20.96
C GLY A 261 12.15 -12.39 19.47
N VAL A 262 11.04 -12.84 18.88
CA VAL A 262 10.57 -12.45 17.54
C VAL A 262 9.05 -12.33 17.60
N SER A 263 8.49 -11.22 17.11
CA SER A 263 7.06 -10.98 17.05
C SER A 263 6.34 -11.89 16.05
N LYS A 264 5.00 -11.83 16.01
CA LYS A 264 4.20 -12.61 15.07
C LYS A 264 4.53 -12.24 13.62
N HIS A 265 4.79 -13.22 12.76
CA HIS A 265 5.14 -12.99 11.36
C HIS A 265 4.90 -14.24 10.50
N THR A 266 4.87 -14.05 9.18
CA THR A 266 5.04 -15.12 8.19
C THR A 266 6.41 -15.01 7.52
N ASP A 267 6.88 -16.11 6.93
CA ASP A 267 8.17 -16.14 6.23
C ASP A 267 8.00 -15.78 4.76
N SER A 268 8.69 -14.73 4.29
CA SER A 268 8.62 -14.27 2.89
C SER A 268 9.41 -15.13 1.88
N CYS A 269 9.78 -16.35 2.24
CA CYS A 269 10.55 -17.30 1.42
C CYS A 269 9.64 -18.35 0.77
N PHE A 270 10.19 -19.38 0.12
CA PHE A 270 9.40 -20.57 -0.25
C PHE A 270 9.24 -21.55 0.92
N LEU A 271 10.33 -21.81 1.64
CA LEU A 271 10.39 -22.80 2.71
C LEU A 271 11.44 -22.35 3.72
N THR A 272 11.17 -22.53 5.01
CA THR A 272 12.16 -22.38 6.07
C THR A 272 12.39 -23.73 6.74
N VAL A 273 13.66 -24.10 6.91
CA VAL A 273 14.07 -25.24 7.74
C VAL A 273 14.84 -24.69 8.94
N LEU A 274 14.27 -24.86 10.12
CA LEU A 274 14.73 -24.32 11.40
C LEU A 274 15.35 -25.42 12.27
N LEU A 275 16.64 -25.28 12.54
CA LEU A 275 17.32 -26.00 13.62
C LEU A 275 17.14 -25.21 14.92
N GLN A 276 16.60 -25.85 15.96
CA GLN A 276 16.51 -25.27 17.31
C GLN A 276 17.22 -26.14 18.35
N ASP A 277 17.39 -25.61 19.56
CA ASP A 277 17.83 -26.37 20.72
C ASP A 277 16.66 -26.84 21.60
N HIS A 278 16.98 -27.41 22.76
CA HIS A 278 16.02 -28.03 23.68
C HIS A 278 15.23 -27.04 24.56
N ILE A 279 15.48 -25.72 24.46
CA ILE A 279 14.84 -24.71 25.32
C ILE A 279 13.42 -24.35 24.85
N GLY A 280 13.12 -24.53 23.55
CA GLY A 280 11.78 -24.26 23.00
C GLY A 280 11.44 -22.76 22.90
N GLY A 281 10.15 -22.41 22.92
CA GLY A 281 9.67 -21.02 22.84
C GLY A 281 9.22 -20.55 21.45
N LEU A 282 9.30 -21.39 20.41
CA LEU A 282 8.59 -21.15 19.15
C LEU A 282 7.09 -21.42 19.36
N GLN A 283 6.23 -20.52 18.87
CA GLN A 283 4.78 -20.67 18.86
C GLN A 283 4.22 -20.41 17.47
N VAL A 284 3.19 -21.15 17.08
CA VAL A 284 2.44 -21.00 15.82
C VAL A 284 0.99 -20.63 16.11
N LEU A 285 0.37 -19.83 15.24
CA LEU A 285 -1.04 -19.46 15.34
C LEU A 285 -1.91 -20.46 14.58
N TYR A 286 -2.84 -21.12 15.27
CA TYR A 286 -3.77 -22.07 14.67
C TYR A 286 -5.14 -21.91 15.32
N GLU A 287 -6.21 -21.85 14.52
CA GLU A 287 -7.58 -21.53 14.99
C GLU A 287 -7.67 -20.31 15.94
N ASN A 288 -6.88 -19.26 15.65
CA ASN A 288 -6.71 -18.04 16.48
C ASN A 288 -6.12 -18.26 17.89
N GLN A 289 -5.49 -19.42 18.14
CA GLN A 289 -4.79 -19.74 19.39
C GLN A 289 -3.28 -19.87 19.16
N TRP A 290 -2.48 -19.43 20.13
CA TRP A 290 -1.03 -19.62 20.10
C TRP A 290 -0.66 -20.98 20.70
N ILE A 291 -0.04 -21.83 19.88
CA ILE A 291 0.34 -23.20 20.22
C ILE A 291 1.87 -23.29 20.30
N ASP A 292 2.38 -23.86 21.39
CA ASP A 292 3.80 -24.16 21.54
C ASP A 292 4.29 -25.24 20.56
N VAL A 293 5.47 -25.03 19.98
CA VAL A 293 6.21 -26.04 19.23
C VAL A 293 7.31 -26.61 20.12
N PRO A 294 7.04 -27.66 20.91
CA PRO A 294 8.05 -28.27 21.78
C PRO A 294 9.17 -28.90 20.92
N PRO A 295 10.45 -28.69 21.27
CA PRO A 295 11.56 -29.30 20.54
C PRO A 295 11.54 -30.83 20.65
N VAL A 296 11.47 -31.50 19.50
CA VAL A 296 11.69 -32.94 19.41
C VAL A 296 13.20 -33.20 19.25
N PRO A 297 13.80 -34.18 19.97
CA PRO A 297 15.20 -34.54 19.79
C PRO A 297 15.55 -34.87 18.34
N GLU A 298 16.69 -34.36 17.87
CA GLU A 298 17.19 -34.54 16.49
C GLU A 298 16.27 -34.00 15.38
N ALA A 299 15.15 -33.33 15.70
CA ALA A 299 14.22 -32.82 14.71
C ALA A 299 14.64 -31.46 14.12
N LEU A 300 14.17 -31.22 12.91
CA LEU A 300 14.13 -29.89 12.28
C LEU A 300 12.67 -29.45 12.15
N VAL A 301 12.37 -28.18 12.40
CA VAL A 301 11.05 -27.60 12.12
C VAL A 301 11.02 -27.11 10.68
N VAL A 302 9.96 -27.39 9.95
CA VAL A 302 9.71 -26.94 8.59
C VAL A 302 8.52 -25.98 8.60
N ASN A 303 8.66 -24.84 7.92
CA ASN A 303 7.61 -23.84 7.70
C ASN A 303 7.43 -23.57 6.20
N ILE A 304 6.18 -23.51 5.75
CA ILE A 304 5.78 -23.06 4.41
C ILE A 304 5.80 -21.52 4.37
N GLY A 305 6.56 -20.96 3.44
CA GLY A 305 6.64 -19.51 3.27
C GLY A 305 5.59 -18.92 2.32
N ASP A 306 5.40 -17.62 2.40
CA ASP A 306 4.47 -16.82 1.59
C ASP A 306 4.68 -17.04 0.07
N LEU A 307 5.92 -17.22 -0.40
CA LEU A 307 6.17 -17.48 -1.83
C LEU A 307 5.70 -18.87 -2.26
N LEU A 308 5.47 -19.81 -1.34
CA LEU A 308 4.96 -21.15 -1.64
C LEU A 308 3.42 -21.23 -1.49
N GLN A 309 2.83 -20.42 -0.60
CA GLN A 309 1.38 -20.20 -0.53
C GLN A 309 0.89 -19.28 -1.67
N ALA A 310 1.29 -18.00 -1.60
CA ALA A 310 0.66 -16.88 -2.27
C ALA A 310 1.22 -16.59 -3.66
N SER A 311 2.24 -17.34 -4.09
CA SER A 311 2.66 -17.27 -5.48
C SER A 311 1.55 -17.84 -6.36
N PRO A 312 1.12 -17.11 -7.42
CA PRO A 312 0.04 -17.48 -8.35
C PRO A 312 0.07 -18.84 -9.06
N LEU A 313 0.83 -19.83 -8.60
CA LEU A 313 1.86 -20.43 -9.45
C LEU A 313 2.41 -21.74 -8.98
N ILE A 314 2.12 -22.10 -7.74
CA ILE A 314 2.77 -23.22 -7.06
C ILE A 314 1.76 -23.97 -6.23
N SER A 315 0.90 -23.27 -5.47
CA SER A 315 -0.15 -23.95 -4.69
C SER A 315 -1.55 -23.32 -4.80
N ASN A 316 -1.71 -22.02 -5.15
CA ASN A 316 -3.01 -21.35 -5.19
C ASN A 316 -3.73 -21.38 -3.80
N ASP A 317 -2.96 -21.11 -2.74
CA ASP A 317 -3.25 -21.35 -1.31
C ASP A 317 -3.56 -22.80 -0.92
N ARG A 318 -3.20 -23.79 -1.74
CA ARG A 318 -3.33 -25.20 -1.33
C ARG A 318 -2.39 -25.57 -0.18
N LEU A 319 -1.24 -24.87 -0.09
CA LEU A 319 -0.30 -24.93 1.04
C LEU A 319 -0.42 -23.60 1.80
N VAL A 320 -0.36 -23.62 3.13
CA VAL A 320 -0.62 -22.43 3.97
C VAL A 320 0.66 -21.95 4.64
N SER A 321 0.94 -20.64 4.57
CA SER A 321 1.93 -19.96 5.41
C SER A 321 1.23 -19.39 6.65
N VAL A 322 1.87 -19.51 7.81
CA VAL A 322 1.20 -19.32 9.10
C VAL A 322 1.95 -18.32 9.99
N GLU A 323 1.18 -17.46 10.69
CA GLU A 323 1.74 -16.53 11.66
C GLU A 323 2.41 -17.30 12.81
N HIS A 324 3.67 -16.99 13.09
CA HIS A 324 4.45 -17.61 14.15
C HIS A 324 5.29 -16.58 14.90
N ARG A 325 5.63 -16.87 16.15
CA ARG A 325 6.37 -15.97 17.07
C ARG A 325 7.35 -16.74 17.94
N VAL A 326 8.32 -16.06 18.54
CA VAL A 326 9.33 -16.67 19.43
C VAL A 326 9.37 -15.94 20.76
N LEU A 327 8.97 -16.63 21.83
CA LEU A 327 9.06 -16.13 23.20
C LEU A 327 10.51 -16.19 23.72
N VAL A 328 10.87 -15.28 24.61
CA VAL A 328 12.09 -15.38 25.42
C VAL A 328 11.82 -16.17 26.70
N ASN A 329 12.89 -16.58 27.38
CA ASN A 329 12.81 -17.33 28.64
C ASN A 329 13.86 -16.80 29.63
N SER A 330 13.67 -17.11 30.92
CA SER A 330 14.61 -16.80 32.01
C SER A 330 15.50 -17.98 32.41
N ILE A 331 15.33 -19.15 31.78
CA ILE A 331 15.99 -20.43 32.13
C ILE A 331 17.44 -20.46 31.61
N GLY A 332 17.67 -20.00 30.37
CA GLY A 332 18.99 -20.04 29.76
C GLY A 332 19.03 -19.53 28.32
N PRO A 333 20.24 -19.37 27.75
CA PRO A 333 20.41 -18.90 26.39
C PRO A 333 19.95 -19.95 25.37
N ARG A 334 19.05 -19.55 24.46
CA ARG A 334 18.56 -20.36 23.34
C ARG A 334 19.30 -19.98 22.06
N VAL A 335 19.60 -20.95 21.21
CA VAL A 335 20.04 -20.74 19.82
C VAL A 335 19.10 -21.40 18.81
N SER A 336 18.95 -20.75 17.66
CA SER A 336 18.28 -21.34 16.50
C SER A 336 18.88 -20.87 15.19
N VAL A 337 18.78 -21.69 14.15
CA VAL A 337 19.31 -21.43 12.81
C VAL A 337 18.19 -21.64 11.80
N ALA A 338 17.67 -20.55 11.26
CA ALA A 338 16.68 -20.58 10.20
C ALA A 338 17.38 -20.62 8.85
N SER A 339 16.97 -21.56 7.98
CA SER A 339 17.52 -21.77 6.64
C SER A 339 16.43 -21.51 5.61
N PHE A 340 16.52 -20.39 4.90
CA PHE A 340 15.46 -19.87 4.01
C PHE A 340 15.74 -20.22 2.55
N PHE A 341 14.82 -20.96 1.93
CA PHE A 341 14.87 -21.28 0.51
C PHE A 341 14.31 -20.13 -0.33
N ILE A 342 15.16 -19.56 -1.19
CA ILE A 342 14.90 -18.35 -1.96
C ILE A 342 15.31 -18.53 -3.42
N THR A 343 14.75 -17.72 -4.31
CA THR A 343 15.16 -17.66 -5.73
C THR A 343 16.23 -16.59 -5.96
N TYR A 344 16.87 -16.62 -7.13
CA TYR A 344 17.76 -15.55 -7.59
C TYR A 344 16.96 -14.50 -8.36
N PHE A 345 17.35 -13.23 -8.25
CA PHE A 345 16.82 -12.18 -9.13
C PHE A 345 17.19 -12.51 -10.59
N ASN A 346 16.19 -12.65 -11.44
CA ASN A 346 16.41 -12.94 -12.85
C ASN A 346 16.44 -11.63 -13.65
N PRO A 347 17.56 -11.25 -14.30
CA PRO A 347 17.63 -10.02 -15.09
C PRO A 347 16.66 -10.00 -16.28
N ASN A 348 16.11 -11.16 -16.67
CA ASN A 348 14.96 -11.27 -17.56
C ASN A 348 13.76 -11.83 -16.77
N PRO A 349 12.97 -10.97 -16.09
CA PRO A 349 11.91 -11.42 -15.20
C PRO A 349 10.87 -12.24 -15.98
N ARG A 350 10.57 -13.44 -15.47
CA ARG A 350 9.61 -14.35 -16.11
C ARG A 350 8.21 -14.06 -15.59
N LEU A 351 7.24 -14.00 -16.51
CA LEU A 351 5.84 -14.14 -16.15
C LEU A 351 5.58 -15.59 -15.77
N TYR A 352 4.80 -15.74 -14.71
CA TYR A 352 4.59 -16.97 -14.01
C TYR A 352 3.06 -17.06 -13.73
N ALA A 353 2.43 -18.18 -14.10
CA ALA A 353 0.98 -18.42 -14.09
C ALA A 353 0.57 -19.67 -13.26
N PRO A 354 -0.70 -19.82 -12.85
CA PRO A 354 -1.14 -20.97 -12.05
C PRO A 354 -0.83 -22.34 -12.67
N ILE A 355 -0.28 -23.23 -11.85
CA ILE A 355 -0.16 -24.66 -12.18
C ILE A 355 -1.56 -25.19 -12.42
N LYS A 356 -1.86 -25.48 -13.69
CA LYS A 356 -3.21 -25.88 -14.13
C LYS A 356 -3.65 -27.18 -13.48
N GLU A 357 -2.70 -28.04 -13.15
CA GLU A 357 -2.85 -29.32 -12.45
C GLU A 357 -3.25 -29.19 -10.97
N LEU A 358 -3.21 -27.97 -10.40
CA LEU A 358 -3.64 -27.66 -9.03
C LEU A 358 -4.90 -26.78 -8.99
N LEU A 359 -5.44 -26.45 -10.16
CA LEU A 359 -6.73 -25.82 -10.32
C LEU A 359 -7.83 -26.86 -10.48
N SER A 360 -9.00 -26.56 -9.93
CA SER A 360 -10.25 -27.31 -10.16
C SER A 360 -11.43 -26.34 -10.16
N GLU A 361 -12.65 -26.82 -10.41
CA GLU A 361 -13.86 -26.00 -10.23
C GLU A 361 -13.98 -25.52 -8.77
N ASP A 362 -13.56 -26.34 -7.80
CA ASP A 362 -13.53 -26.01 -6.36
C ASP A 362 -12.31 -25.15 -5.94
N ASN A 363 -11.27 -25.05 -6.79
CA ASN A 363 -10.08 -24.24 -6.54
C ASN A 363 -9.67 -23.45 -7.80
N PRO A 364 -10.46 -22.43 -8.21
CA PRO A 364 -10.17 -21.62 -9.39
C PRO A 364 -8.94 -20.71 -9.19
N PRO A 365 -8.35 -20.14 -10.26
CA PRO A 365 -7.25 -19.18 -10.15
C PRO A 365 -7.58 -18.01 -9.23
N LYS A 366 -6.90 -17.92 -8.08
CA LYS A 366 -7.06 -16.78 -7.14
C LYS A 366 -6.14 -15.61 -7.47
N TYR A 367 -5.13 -15.88 -8.30
CA TYR A 367 -4.03 -14.98 -8.61
C TYR A 367 -3.84 -14.86 -10.13
N ARG A 368 -3.47 -13.66 -10.59
CA ARG A 368 -3.13 -13.40 -12.01
C ARG A 368 -1.66 -13.71 -12.28
N GLU A 369 -1.31 -13.86 -13.56
CA GLU A 369 0.09 -13.99 -13.97
C GLU A 369 0.92 -12.78 -13.52
N THR A 370 2.08 -13.03 -12.92
CA THR A 370 3.00 -11.98 -12.44
C THR A 370 4.43 -12.52 -12.40
N THR A 371 5.41 -11.66 -12.14
CA THR A 371 6.79 -12.06 -11.85
C THR A 371 6.98 -12.25 -10.34
N VAL A 372 8.02 -13.00 -9.92
CA VAL A 372 8.35 -13.16 -8.49
C VAL A 372 8.81 -11.82 -7.90
N GLU A 373 9.53 -11.02 -8.68
CA GLU A 373 9.95 -9.67 -8.32
C GLU A 373 8.75 -8.77 -8.00
N PHE A 374 7.71 -8.78 -8.84
CA PHE A 374 6.48 -8.01 -8.59
C PHE A 374 5.69 -8.55 -7.40
N LEU A 375 5.65 -9.87 -7.19
CA LEU A 375 5.01 -10.46 -6.02
C LEU A 375 5.70 -10.02 -4.72
N LEU A 376 7.04 -10.06 -4.69
CA LEU A 376 7.86 -9.58 -3.58
C LEU A 376 7.70 -8.07 -3.34
N ILE A 377 7.67 -7.27 -4.40
CA ILE A 377 7.36 -5.83 -4.31
C ILE A 377 5.96 -5.60 -3.75
N LYS A 378 4.95 -6.36 -4.19
CA LYS A 378 3.57 -6.24 -3.70
C LYS A 378 3.44 -6.61 -2.22
N MET A 379 4.09 -7.70 -1.80
CA MET A 379 4.15 -8.12 -0.40
C MET A 379 4.85 -7.08 0.48
N ALA A 380 6.00 -6.56 0.00
CA ALA A 380 6.69 -5.46 0.66
C ALA A 380 5.87 -4.16 0.65
N ALA A 381 5.06 -3.89 -0.37
CA ALA A 381 4.22 -2.69 -0.45
C ALA A 381 3.03 -2.75 0.54
N SER A 382 2.40 -3.91 0.72
CA SER A 382 1.38 -4.09 1.76
C SER A 382 1.91 -3.86 3.19
N GLU A 383 3.23 -3.99 3.39
CA GLU A 383 3.89 -3.74 4.67
C GLU A 383 4.69 -2.43 4.72
N MET A 384 5.04 -1.80 3.59
CA MET A 384 5.57 -0.42 3.61
C MET A 384 4.49 0.59 4.03
N VAL A 385 3.21 0.23 3.87
CA VAL A 385 2.06 0.92 4.48
C VAL A 385 2.06 0.81 6.03
N THR A 386 2.75 -0.18 6.62
CA THR A 386 2.81 -0.40 8.08
C THR A 386 4.18 -0.13 8.74
N VAL A 387 5.30 -0.21 8.00
CA VAL A 387 6.66 -0.18 8.59
C VAL A 387 7.27 1.23 8.68
N ASN A 388 6.78 2.21 7.93
CA ASN A 388 7.41 3.52 7.87
C ASN A 388 6.82 4.53 8.86
N THR A 389 7.09 4.38 10.18
CA THR A 389 7.36 5.50 11.11
C THR A 389 7.80 5.04 12.51
N ARG A 390 8.45 5.96 13.24
CA ARG A 390 8.44 5.98 14.72
C ARG A 390 7.00 6.22 15.21
N GLU A 391 6.22 5.14 15.33
CA GLU A 391 4.79 5.09 15.72
C GLU A 391 4.02 6.39 15.48
N TYR A 392 3.98 6.79 14.21
CA TYR A 392 2.84 7.52 13.70
C TYR A 392 1.92 6.46 13.12
N ASP A 393 1.07 5.91 13.98
CA ASP A 393 -0.01 5.03 13.58
C ASP A 393 -1.01 5.84 12.76
N ARG A 394 -0.71 5.92 11.45
CA ARG A 394 -1.56 6.57 10.46
C ARG A 394 -2.95 5.97 10.46
N THR A 395 -3.08 4.66 10.67
CA THR A 395 -4.38 3.99 10.72
C THR A 395 -5.21 4.50 11.91
N SER A 396 -4.61 4.66 13.09
CA SER A 396 -5.28 5.27 14.24
C SER A 396 -5.52 6.78 14.09
N GLU A 397 -4.63 7.57 13.48
CA GLU A 397 -4.90 9.01 13.22
C GLU A 397 -6.03 9.18 12.18
N LEU A 398 -6.03 8.38 11.10
CA LEU A 398 -7.12 8.33 10.13
C LEU A 398 -8.44 7.92 10.78
N LYS A 399 -8.43 6.85 11.58
CA LYS A 399 -9.62 6.34 12.26
C LYS A 399 -10.14 7.35 13.27
N ALA A 400 -9.27 7.94 14.11
CA ALA A 400 -9.67 8.96 15.06
C ALA A 400 -10.28 10.19 14.37
N PHE A 401 -9.70 10.61 13.24
CA PHE A 401 -10.26 11.67 12.38
C PHE A 401 -11.64 11.30 11.80
N ASP A 402 -11.77 10.10 11.21
CA ASP A 402 -13.02 9.60 10.59
C ASP A 402 -14.13 9.39 11.64
N ASP A 403 -13.79 8.86 12.82
CA ASP A 403 -14.69 8.65 13.96
C ASP A 403 -15.23 9.96 14.53
N THR A 404 -14.53 11.10 14.37
CA THR A 404 -15.10 12.43 14.72
C THR A 404 -16.33 12.77 13.90
N LYS A 405 -16.38 12.30 12.64
CA LYS A 405 -17.37 12.66 11.61
C LYS A 405 -17.54 14.17 11.40
N ALA A 406 -16.57 14.96 11.83
CA ALA A 406 -16.59 16.42 11.81
C ALA A 406 -15.86 17.02 10.60
N GLY A 407 -15.03 16.19 9.95
CA GLY A 407 -14.24 16.52 8.78
C GLY A 407 -13.11 17.52 9.02
N VAL A 408 -12.48 17.94 7.93
CA VAL A 408 -11.39 18.93 7.93
C VAL A 408 -11.88 20.26 8.48
N LYS A 409 -13.14 20.65 8.23
CA LYS A 409 -13.71 21.85 8.85
C LYS A 409 -13.80 21.71 10.37
N GLY A 410 -14.16 20.55 10.90
CA GLY A 410 -14.15 20.30 12.35
C GLY A 410 -12.79 20.50 12.99
N LEU A 411 -11.70 20.20 12.28
CA LEU A 411 -10.34 20.51 12.72
C LEU A 411 -10.06 22.03 12.69
N ALA A 412 -10.44 22.71 11.60
CA ALA A 412 -10.26 24.15 11.45
C ALA A 412 -11.06 24.96 12.49
N ASP A 413 -12.33 24.59 12.72
CA ASP A 413 -13.20 25.16 13.76
C ASP A 413 -12.63 24.91 15.17
N GLY A 414 -11.85 23.84 15.34
CA GLY A 414 -11.07 23.54 16.55
C GLY A 414 -9.83 24.41 16.76
N GLY A 415 -9.51 25.33 15.83
CA GLY A 415 -8.43 26.31 15.98
C GLY A 415 -7.02 25.73 15.89
N ILE A 416 -6.82 24.62 15.16
CA ILE A 416 -5.50 23.99 15.04
C ILE A 416 -4.50 24.91 14.32
N THR A 417 -3.30 25.01 14.88
CA THR A 417 -2.19 25.80 14.31
C THR A 417 -1.20 24.96 13.52
N LYS A 418 -1.44 23.65 13.42
CA LYS A 418 -0.63 22.68 12.69
C LYS A 418 -1.52 21.63 12.04
N VAL A 419 -1.15 21.24 10.83
CA VAL A 419 -1.83 20.23 10.03
C VAL A 419 -1.47 18.83 10.56
N PRO A 420 -2.44 17.94 10.87
CA PRO A 420 -2.16 16.55 11.24
C PRO A 420 -1.39 15.79 10.16
N ARG A 421 -0.62 14.77 10.58
CA ARG A 421 0.31 14.08 9.67
C ARG A 421 -0.41 13.30 8.56
N ILE A 422 -1.67 12.93 8.76
CA ILE A 422 -2.50 12.30 7.71
C ILE A 422 -2.59 13.17 6.44
N PHE A 423 -2.51 14.49 6.54
CA PHE A 423 -2.58 15.41 5.40
C PHE A 423 -1.21 15.80 4.81
N HIS A 424 -0.09 15.39 5.44
CA HIS A 424 1.25 15.78 5.00
C HIS A 424 1.59 15.10 3.67
N GLN A 425 1.70 15.91 2.62
CA GLN A 425 2.01 15.44 1.27
C GLN A 425 3.50 15.08 1.16
N PRO A 426 3.87 13.98 0.47
CA PRO A 426 5.27 13.62 0.28
C PRO A 426 6.06 14.77 -0.39
N PRO A 427 7.28 15.13 0.06
CA PRO A 427 8.02 16.28 -0.47
C PRO A 427 8.23 16.25 -1.99
N GLU A 428 8.31 15.05 -2.56
CA GLU A 428 8.45 14.81 -3.99
C GLU A 428 7.23 15.24 -4.82
N LYS A 429 6.04 15.30 -4.23
CA LYS A 429 4.77 15.65 -4.90
C LYS A 429 4.47 17.16 -4.85
N LEU A 430 5.10 17.88 -3.92
CA LEU A 430 4.95 19.33 -3.77
C LEU A 430 5.80 20.12 -4.78
N HIS A 431 7.03 19.69 -5.08
CA HIS A 431 8.06 20.56 -5.69
C HIS A 431 8.76 20.06 -6.97
N LYS A 432 8.43 18.89 -7.54
CA LYS A 432 9.16 18.37 -8.73
C LYS A 432 8.86 19.09 -10.05
N ILE A 433 7.72 19.76 -10.18
CA ILE A 433 7.27 20.41 -11.42
C ILE A 433 7.13 21.92 -11.17
N PRO A 434 7.80 22.79 -11.95
CA PRO A 434 7.68 24.23 -11.78
C PRO A 434 6.27 24.71 -12.11
N VAL A 435 5.74 25.61 -11.28
CA VAL A 435 4.58 26.43 -11.64
C VAL A 435 5.04 27.43 -12.69
N SER A 436 4.30 27.54 -13.80
CA SER A 436 4.68 28.44 -14.89
C SER A 436 4.10 29.83 -14.67
N ASN A 437 4.96 30.81 -14.39
CA ASN A 437 4.61 32.24 -14.43
C ASN A 437 4.67 32.81 -15.87
N ASP A 438 4.72 31.95 -16.89
CA ASP A 438 4.89 32.35 -18.27
C ASP A 438 3.54 32.73 -18.90
N SER A 439 3.41 34.01 -19.25
CA SER A 439 2.24 34.58 -19.93
C SER A 439 1.86 33.91 -21.25
N GLN A 440 2.73 33.07 -21.82
CA GLN A 440 2.43 32.28 -23.02
C GLN A 440 1.35 31.20 -22.79
N PHE A 441 1.20 30.69 -21.55
CA PHE A 441 0.24 29.64 -21.23
C PHE A 441 -1.03 30.24 -20.60
N SER A 442 -2.14 30.18 -21.34
CA SER A 442 -3.45 30.59 -20.86
C SER A 442 -4.51 29.53 -21.18
N ILE A 443 -5.33 29.20 -20.20
CA ILE A 443 -6.46 28.27 -20.37
C ILE A 443 -7.41 28.85 -21.42
N PRO A 444 -7.79 28.09 -22.47
CA PRO A 444 -8.71 28.58 -23.50
C PRO A 444 -10.04 29.04 -22.89
N VAL A 445 -10.52 30.23 -23.25
CA VAL A 445 -11.84 30.73 -22.89
C VAL A 445 -12.74 30.69 -24.12
N ILE A 446 -13.92 30.09 -23.98
CA ILE A 446 -14.88 29.86 -25.05
C ILE A 446 -16.18 30.59 -24.73
N ASP A 447 -16.54 31.53 -25.61
CA ASP A 447 -17.81 32.23 -25.53
C ASP A 447 -18.92 31.39 -26.18
N LEU A 448 -20.02 31.16 -25.46
CA LEU A 448 -21.19 30.43 -25.94
C LEU A 448 -22.35 31.37 -26.37
N GLU A 449 -22.16 32.69 -26.35
CA GLU A 449 -23.16 33.63 -26.85
C GLU A 449 -23.49 33.35 -28.32
N GLY A 450 -24.78 33.31 -28.67
CA GLY A 450 -25.25 33.08 -30.04
C GLY A 450 -25.12 31.64 -30.59
N VAL A 451 -24.48 30.70 -29.87
CA VAL A 451 -24.16 29.33 -30.36
C VAL A 451 -25.37 28.52 -30.85
N ASN A 452 -26.58 28.81 -30.37
CA ASN A 452 -27.82 28.14 -30.76
C ASN A 452 -28.57 28.83 -31.91
N ASN A 453 -28.18 30.06 -32.26
CA ASN A 453 -28.92 30.94 -33.18
C ASN A 453 -28.17 31.17 -34.50
N ASP A 454 -26.84 31.16 -34.48
CA ASP A 454 -26.00 31.44 -35.66
C ASP A 454 -25.10 30.23 -36.01
N PRO A 455 -25.28 29.60 -37.18
CA PRO A 455 -24.44 28.48 -37.63
C PRO A 455 -22.95 28.82 -37.81
N ILE A 456 -22.61 30.08 -38.09
CA ILE A 456 -21.22 30.54 -38.23
C ILE A 456 -20.56 30.58 -36.85
N ILE A 457 -21.21 31.23 -35.88
CA ILE A 457 -20.75 31.27 -34.49
C ILE A 457 -20.64 29.84 -33.95
N ARG A 458 -21.66 28.99 -34.19
CA ARG A 458 -21.61 27.58 -33.76
C ARG A 458 -20.41 26.83 -34.32
N LYS A 459 -20.07 27.04 -35.60
CA LYS A 459 -18.88 26.42 -36.20
C LYS A 459 -17.59 26.90 -35.52
N GLU A 460 -17.46 28.21 -35.29
CA GLU A 460 -16.28 28.75 -34.58
C GLU A 460 -16.17 28.20 -33.16
N VAL A 461 -17.28 28.05 -32.44
CA VAL A 461 -17.33 27.46 -31.09
C VAL A 461 -16.89 26.00 -31.15
N VAL A 462 -17.40 25.21 -32.10
CA VAL A 462 -17.00 23.80 -32.33
C VAL A 462 -15.50 23.70 -32.61
N ASP A 463 -14.94 24.56 -33.48
CA ASP A 463 -13.52 24.56 -33.82
C ASP A 463 -12.63 24.95 -32.61
N LYS A 464 -13.03 25.99 -31.84
CA LYS A 464 -12.33 26.42 -30.61
C LYS A 464 -12.37 25.34 -29.53
N LEU A 465 -13.56 24.77 -29.27
CA LEU A 465 -13.80 23.72 -28.27
C LEU A 465 -13.06 22.42 -28.64
N GLY A 466 -13.10 22.05 -29.92
CA GLY A 466 -12.37 20.90 -30.45
C GLY A 466 -10.85 21.04 -30.36
N ASN A 467 -10.31 22.26 -30.51
CA ASN A 467 -8.87 22.52 -30.32
C ASN A 467 -8.48 22.52 -28.84
N ALA A 468 -9.33 23.07 -27.95
CA ALA A 468 -9.09 23.03 -26.50
C ALA A 468 -9.12 21.59 -25.96
N SER A 469 -10.13 20.80 -26.31
CA SER A 469 -10.29 19.40 -25.88
C SER A 469 -9.17 18.47 -26.40
N ARG A 470 -8.52 18.84 -27.52
CA ARG A 470 -7.37 18.12 -28.10
C ARG A 470 -6.02 18.44 -27.44
N LYS A 471 -5.80 19.72 -27.08
CA LYS A 471 -4.47 20.21 -26.64
C LYS A 471 -4.37 20.38 -25.15
N TRP A 472 -5.44 20.84 -24.52
CA TRP A 472 -5.47 21.21 -23.10
C TRP A 472 -6.25 20.23 -22.24
N GLY A 473 -7.26 19.58 -22.80
CA GLY A 473 -8.24 18.81 -22.01
C GLY A 473 -9.07 19.66 -21.04
N PHE A 474 -8.82 20.97 -20.99
CA PHE A 474 -9.36 21.95 -20.06
C PHE A 474 -9.66 23.26 -20.81
N PHE A 475 -10.77 23.90 -20.48
CA PHE A 475 -11.13 25.24 -20.97
C PHE A 475 -12.14 25.91 -20.02
N GLN A 476 -12.33 27.22 -20.16
CA GLN A 476 -13.45 27.93 -19.54
C GLN A 476 -14.54 28.19 -20.55
N VAL A 477 -15.80 28.17 -20.11
CA VAL A 477 -16.94 28.68 -20.88
C VAL A 477 -17.53 29.92 -20.20
N ILE A 478 -17.90 30.91 -21.02
CA ILE A 478 -18.63 32.13 -20.62
C ILE A 478 -19.91 32.26 -21.44
N ASN A 479 -20.84 33.10 -21.00
CA ASN A 479 -22.16 33.29 -21.63
C ASN A 479 -22.96 31.99 -21.84
N HIS A 480 -22.69 30.98 -21.00
CA HIS A 480 -23.23 29.62 -21.06
C HIS A 480 -24.71 29.50 -20.60
N GLY A 481 -25.44 30.61 -20.51
CA GLY A 481 -26.88 30.66 -20.22
C GLY A 481 -27.32 30.38 -18.78
N ILE A 482 -26.45 29.91 -17.88
CA ILE A 482 -26.78 29.72 -16.46
C ILE A 482 -26.69 31.08 -15.74
N PRO A 483 -27.77 31.57 -15.07
CA PRO A 483 -27.72 32.88 -14.43
C PRO A 483 -26.70 32.95 -13.31
N VAL A 484 -25.94 34.05 -13.22
CA VAL A 484 -24.94 34.30 -12.17
C VAL A 484 -25.54 34.16 -10.77
N SER A 485 -26.78 34.61 -10.56
CA SER A 485 -27.49 34.44 -9.29
C SER A 485 -27.69 32.98 -8.87
N VAL A 486 -27.85 32.05 -9.82
CA VAL A 486 -27.94 30.61 -9.54
C VAL A 486 -26.56 30.05 -9.16
N MET A 487 -25.49 30.55 -9.78
CA MET A 487 -24.12 30.13 -9.46
C MET A 487 -23.66 30.65 -8.09
N GLU A 488 -23.96 31.90 -7.74
CA GLU A 488 -23.67 32.43 -6.40
C GLU A 488 -24.50 31.73 -5.31
N GLU A 489 -25.82 31.61 -5.49
CA GLU A 489 -26.69 30.91 -4.53
C GLU A 489 -26.32 29.43 -4.39
N MET A 490 -25.75 28.79 -5.43
CA MET A 490 -25.24 27.41 -5.33
C MET A 490 -23.98 27.36 -4.47
N LYS A 491 -23.01 28.28 -4.66
CA LYS A 491 -21.81 28.39 -3.81
C LYS A 491 -22.18 28.69 -2.36
N ASP A 492 -23.13 29.61 -2.15
CA ASP A 492 -23.63 29.93 -0.82
C ASP A 492 -24.42 28.78 -0.21
N GLY A 493 -25.17 27.99 -0.99
CA GLY A 493 -25.77 26.74 -0.55
C GLY A 493 -24.73 25.73 -0.02
N VAL A 494 -23.59 25.57 -0.70
CA VAL A 494 -22.48 24.74 -0.23
C VAL A 494 -21.88 25.28 1.06
N ARG A 495 -21.62 26.60 1.14
CA ARG A 495 -21.15 27.24 2.37
C ARG A 495 -22.13 27.00 3.52
N ARG A 496 -23.41 27.31 3.34
CA ARG A 496 -24.47 27.12 4.35
C ARG A 496 -24.54 25.69 4.88
N PHE A 497 -24.30 24.66 4.05
CA PHE A 497 -24.21 23.28 4.51
C PHE A 497 -22.98 23.02 5.39
N HIS A 498 -21.79 23.40 4.92
CA HIS A 498 -20.54 23.11 5.65
C HIS A 498 -20.39 23.97 6.92
N GLU A 499 -20.98 25.17 6.96
CA GLU A 499 -21.05 26.04 8.15
C GLU A 499 -22.12 25.63 9.18
N GLN A 500 -22.92 24.58 8.94
CA GLN A 500 -23.84 24.08 9.98
C GLN A 500 -23.10 23.43 11.15
N ASP A 501 -23.78 23.38 12.30
CA ASP A 501 -23.37 22.60 13.46
C ASP A 501 -22.98 21.17 13.07
N VAL A 502 -21.91 20.67 13.70
CA VAL A 502 -21.34 19.36 13.39
C VAL A 502 -22.36 18.22 13.52
N GLU A 503 -23.27 18.28 14.50
CA GLU A 503 -24.31 17.28 14.71
C GLU A 503 -25.40 17.25 13.62
N VAL A 504 -25.55 18.33 12.84
CA VAL A 504 -26.42 18.32 11.65
C VAL A 504 -25.70 17.65 10.49
N LYS A 505 -24.45 18.03 10.22
CA LYS A 505 -23.64 17.44 9.14
C LYS A 505 -23.39 15.95 9.34
N LYS A 506 -23.19 15.51 10.59
CA LYS A 506 -23.03 14.10 11.00
C LYS A 506 -24.16 13.18 10.54
N GLN A 507 -25.38 13.69 10.35
CA GLN A 507 -26.53 12.90 9.87
C GLN A 507 -26.33 12.39 8.44
N TYR A 508 -25.54 13.12 7.64
CA TYR A 508 -25.16 12.76 6.27
C TYR A 508 -23.81 12.03 6.21
N TYR A 509 -23.09 11.87 7.35
CA TYR A 509 -21.73 11.33 7.34
C TYR A 509 -21.73 9.83 7.07
N THR A 510 -21.16 9.42 5.93
CA THR A 510 -21.15 8.02 5.53
C THR A 510 -20.03 7.69 4.53
N ARG A 511 -19.62 6.41 4.53
CA ARG A 511 -18.80 5.78 3.48
C ARG A 511 -19.58 4.76 2.64
N ASP A 512 -20.88 4.61 2.91
CA ASP A 512 -21.83 3.92 2.02
C ASP A 512 -22.22 4.86 0.88
N PHE A 513 -21.55 4.69 -0.27
CA PHE A 513 -21.79 5.50 -1.47
C PHE A 513 -23.09 5.15 -2.22
N THR A 514 -23.94 4.28 -1.68
CA THR A 514 -25.30 4.03 -2.19
C THR A 514 -26.36 4.98 -1.61
N LYS A 515 -26.02 5.75 -0.56
CA LYS A 515 -26.94 6.73 0.03
C LYS A 515 -27.28 7.87 -0.94
N PRO A 516 -28.48 8.47 -0.87
CA PRO A 516 -28.87 9.55 -1.77
C PRO A 516 -28.03 10.81 -1.63
N VAL A 517 -27.54 11.07 -0.41
CA VAL A 517 -26.58 12.13 -0.08
C VAL A 517 -25.49 11.50 0.79
N VAL A 518 -24.24 11.86 0.49
CA VAL A 518 -23.06 11.41 1.23
C VAL A 518 -22.27 12.65 1.65
N TYR A 519 -21.95 12.78 2.93
CA TYR A 519 -20.92 13.70 3.44
C TYR A 519 -19.75 12.90 3.98
N ASN A 520 -18.52 13.29 3.64
CA ASN A 520 -17.29 12.80 4.26
C ASN A 520 -16.08 13.68 3.91
N SER A 521 -14.94 13.36 4.52
CA SER A 521 -13.63 13.81 4.07
C SER A 521 -12.95 12.66 3.34
N ASN A 522 -12.65 12.87 2.05
CA ASN A 522 -11.96 11.95 1.14
C ASN A 522 -12.65 10.58 0.95
N PHE A 523 -13.09 10.27 -0.27
CA PHE A 523 -13.69 8.96 -0.57
C PHE A 523 -12.66 7.81 -0.42
N ASP A 524 -11.40 8.13 -0.65
CA ASP A 524 -10.20 7.30 -0.65
C ASP A 524 -9.37 7.43 0.65
N LEU A 525 -9.97 7.87 1.76
CA LEU A 525 -9.29 8.17 3.03
C LEU A 525 -8.30 7.07 3.48
N TYR A 526 -8.71 5.80 3.35
CA TYR A 526 -7.95 4.64 3.81
C TYR A 526 -7.00 4.04 2.75
N THR A 527 -7.09 4.46 1.48
CA THR A 527 -6.27 3.94 0.38
C THR A 527 -5.21 4.93 -0.10
N SER A 528 -5.48 6.24 -0.02
CA SER A 528 -4.52 7.28 -0.43
C SER A 528 -3.39 7.48 0.58
N LEU A 529 -2.19 7.79 0.07
CA LEU A 529 -0.95 7.96 0.84
C LEU A 529 -0.99 9.19 1.76
N ALA A 530 -1.60 10.27 1.29
CA ALA A 530 -1.89 11.48 2.04
C ALA A 530 -3.35 11.88 1.85
N VAL A 531 -3.96 12.44 2.89
CA VAL A 531 -5.35 12.90 2.91
C VAL A 531 -5.41 14.33 2.38
N ASN A 532 -6.46 14.67 1.63
CA ASN A 532 -6.63 16.03 1.15
C ASN A 532 -7.34 16.92 2.18
N TRP A 533 -6.93 18.18 2.22
CA TRP A 533 -7.48 19.25 3.06
C TRP A 533 -8.83 19.76 2.51
N ARG A 534 -9.81 18.86 2.48
CA ARG A 534 -11.12 19.06 1.84
C ARG A 534 -12.20 18.20 2.47
N ASP A 535 -13.33 18.82 2.74
CA ASP A 535 -14.60 18.15 3.01
C ASP A 535 -15.46 18.15 1.74
N THR A 536 -16.30 17.13 1.59
CA THR A 536 -17.21 17.00 0.44
C THR A 536 -18.54 16.44 0.90
N PHE A 537 -19.63 17.09 0.50
CA PHE A 537 -20.89 16.36 0.34
C PHE A 537 -21.17 16.18 -1.15
N PHE A 538 -21.83 15.09 -1.51
CA PHE A 538 -22.19 14.83 -2.90
C PHE A 538 -23.52 14.11 -3.02
N SER A 539 -24.12 14.24 -4.20
CA SER A 539 -25.39 13.61 -4.55
C SER A 539 -25.43 13.28 -6.05
N ARG A 540 -26.12 12.18 -6.38
CA ARG A 540 -26.39 11.77 -7.76
C ARG A 540 -27.65 12.47 -8.25
N MET A 541 -27.49 13.54 -9.03
CA MET A 541 -28.62 14.35 -9.49
C MET A 541 -29.26 13.82 -10.79
N ALA A 542 -28.63 12.85 -11.47
CA ALA A 542 -29.20 12.13 -12.62
C ALA A 542 -28.61 10.70 -12.73
N PRO A 543 -29.31 9.73 -13.35
CA PRO A 543 -30.65 9.86 -13.94
C PRO A 543 -31.79 9.89 -12.92
N ASP A 544 -31.59 9.29 -11.74
CA ASP A 544 -32.58 9.26 -10.65
C ASP A 544 -32.12 10.20 -9.52
N PRO A 545 -32.60 11.45 -9.45
CA PRO A 545 -32.29 12.34 -8.34
C PRO A 545 -32.90 11.83 -7.02
N PRO A 546 -32.32 12.18 -5.85
CA PRO A 546 -32.93 11.92 -4.56
C PRO A 546 -34.29 12.59 -4.41
N LYS A 547 -35.06 12.17 -3.42
CA LYS A 547 -36.26 12.91 -3.04
C LYS A 547 -35.86 14.23 -2.38
N MET A 548 -36.76 15.21 -2.44
CA MET A 548 -36.59 16.51 -1.78
C MET A 548 -36.41 16.42 -0.25
N GLU A 549 -36.85 15.32 0.37
CA GLU A 549 -36.70 15.01 1.80
C GLU A 549 -35.31 14.44 2.16
N ASP A 550 -34.59 13.85 1.20
CA ASP A 550 -33.24 13.30 1.41
C ASP A 550 -32.14 14.38 1.30
N LEU A 551 -32.40 15.46 0.56
CA LEU A 551 -31.44 16.54 0.29
C LEU A 551 -31.33 17.51 1.49
N PRO A 552 -30.14 18.08 1.78
CA PRO A 552 -29.97 18.97 2.92
C PRO A 552 -30.85 20.23 2.81
N PRO A 553 -31.71 20.54 3.80
CA PRO A 553 -32.69 21.63 3.69
C PRO A 553 -32.10 23.00 3.34
N VAL A 554 -30.87 23.29 3.76
CA VAL A 554 -30.18 24.57 3.52
C VAL A 554 -29.73 24.81 2.07
N CYS A 555 -29.70 23.76 1.24
CA CYS A 555 -29.25 23.84 -0.16
C CYS A 555 -30.06 23.00 -1.15
N ARG A 556 -31.07 22.22 -0.72
CA ARG A 556 -31.83 21.30 -1.59
C ARG A 556 -32.43 21.97 -2.84
N ASP A 557 -33.04 23.15 -2.68
CA ASP A 557 -33.83 23.78 -3.74
C ASP A 557 -32.89 24.36 -4.82
N ILE A 558 -31.73 24.90 -4.40
CA ILE A 558 -30.69 25.35 -5.32
C ILE A 558 -29.94 24.20 -5.97
N MET A 559 -29.64 23.09 -5.26
CA MET A 559 -29.05 21.89 -5.87
C MET A 559 -29.91 21.37 -7.04
N VAL A 560 -31.24 21.30 -6.85
CA VAL A 560 -32.18 20.83 -7.88
C VAL A 560 -32.37 21.84 -9.02
N ASN A 561 -32.25 23.14 -8.76
CA ASN A 561 -32.26 24.14 -9.82
C ASN A 561 -30.96 24.12 -10.63
N TYR A 562 -29.82 24.17 -9.94
CA TYR A 562 -28.50 24.18 -10.55
C TYR A 562 -28.22 22.89 -11.34
N SER A 563 -28.62 21.71 -10.83
CA SER A 563 -28.44 20.45 -11.58
C SER A 563 -29.17 20.47 -12.93
N LYS A 564 -30.40 21.02 -13.00
CA LYS A 564 -31.14 21.17 -14.27
C LYS A 564 -30.43 22.10 -15.24
N GLN A 565 -29.91 23.22 -14.75
CA GLN A 565 -29.15 24.17 -15.56
C GLN A 565 -27.87 23.54 -16.11
N VAL A 566 -27.13 22.79 -15.28
CA VAL A 566 -25.92 22.07 -15.68
C VAL A 566 -26.25 20.94 -16.66
N MET A 567 -27.32 20.17 -16.48
CA MET A 567 -27.77 19.15 -17.44
C MET A 567 -28.04 19.76 -18.83
N ASN A 568 -28.71 20.92 -18.88
CA ASN A 568 -28.97 21.62 -20.15
C ASN A 568 -27.66 22.07 -20.83
N LEU A 569 -26.72 22.62 -20.06
CA LEU A 569 -25.40 23.00 -20.58
C LEU A 569 -24.59 21.76 -21.03
N GLY A 570 -24.60 20.68 -20.26
CA GLY A 570 -23.92 19.43 -20.60
C GLY A 570 -24.46 18.80 -21.88
N ASN A 571 -25.77 18.82 -22.09
CA ASN A 571 -26.39 18.38 -23.34
C ASN A 571 -25.91 19.20 -24.55
N LEU A 572 -25.77 20.53 -24.41
CA LEU A 572 -25.21 21.39 -25.45
C LEU A 572 -23.71 21.10 -25.67
N LEU A 573 -22.92 20.93 -24.60
CA LEU A 573 -21.50 20.59 -24.71
C LEU A 573 -21.29 19.24 -25.40
N LEU A 574 -22.12 18.23 -25.13
CA LEU A 574 -22.09 16.94 -25.83
C LEU A 574 -22.36 17.08 -27.33
N GLU A 575 -23.22 18.01 -27.76
CA GLU A 575 -23.39 18.28 -29.19
C GLU A 575 -22.14 18.89 -29.82
N LEU A 576 -21.57 19.89 -29.16
CA LEU A 576 -20.40 20.62 -29.65
C LEU A 576 -19.16 19.71 -29.68
N LEU A 577 -19.00 18.84 -28.67
CA LEU A 577 -17.98 17.79 -28.62
C LEU A 577 -18.17 16.75 -29.74
N SER A 578 -19.40 16.29 -29.99
CA SER A 578 -19.69 15.36 -31.09
C SER A 578 -19.34 15.98 -32.45
N GLN A 579 -19.76 17.23 -32.70
CA GLN A 579 -19.41 17.96 -33.91
C GLN A 579 -17.89 18.21 -34.03
N ALA A 580 -17.21 18.48 -32.92
CA ALA A 580 -15.76 18.67 -32.87
C ALA A 580 -14.96 17.39 -33.17
N LEU A 581 -15.57 16.21 -32.97
CA LEU A 581 -15.06 14.90 -33.42
C LEU A 581 -15.41 14.58 -34.88
N GLY A 582 -16.18 15.44 -35.57
CA GLY A 582 -16.67 15.19 -36.94
C GLY A 582 -17.92 14.30 -37.00
N LEU A 583 -18.57 14.06 -35.86
CA LEU A 583 -19.74 13.18 -35.73
C LEU A 583 -21.05 13.99 -35.85
N LYS A 584 -22.18 13.28 -35.89
CA LYS A 584 -23.51 13.91 -35.80
C LYS A 584 -23.67 14.60 -34.43
N PRO A 585 -24.41 15.71 -34.33
CA PRO A 585 -24.55 16.46 -33.06
C PRO A 585 -24.96 15.58 -31.88
N ASP A 586 -25.98 14.74 -32.02
CA ASP A 586 -26.47 13.96 -30.87
C ASP A 586 -25.67 12.67 -30.58
N HIS A 587 -24.58 12.38 -31.31
CA HIS A 587 -23.87 11.08 -31.22
C HIS A 587 -23.44 10.72 -29.77
N LEU A 588 -22.80 11.64 -29.03
CA LEU A 588 -22.40 11.35 -27.64
C LEU A 588 -23.61 11.29 -26.68
N LYS A 589 -24.76 11.90 -27.01
CA LYS A 589 -26.01 11.74 -26.25
C LYS A 589 -26.65 10.39 -26.52
N ASP A 590 -26.67 9.95 -27.77
CA ASP A 590 -27.17 8.63 -28.20
C ASP A 590 -26.34 7.49 -27.59
N MET A 591 -25.07 7.75 -27.25
CA MET A 591 -24.21 6.89 -26.44
C MET A 591 -24.45 6.98 -24.92
N ASP A 592 -25.49 7.66 -24.45
CA ASP A 592 -25.80 7.87 -23.02
C ASP A 592 -24.71 8.61 -22.21
N CYS A 593 -23.74 9.30 -22.84
CA CYS A 593 -22.67 10.01 -22.11
C CYS A 593 -23.23 11.15 -21.21
N GLY A 594 -24.41 11.67 -21.54
CA GLY A 594 -25.14 12.66 -20.75
C GLY A 594 -26.09 12.10 -19.71
N ARG A 595 -26.20 10.78 -19.53
CA ARG A 595 -27.27 10.14 -18.75
C ARG A 595 -27.13 10.27 -17.23
N GLY A 596 -25.90 10.44 -16.73
CA GLY A 596 -25.60 10.53 -15.30
C GLY A 596 -25.01 11.88 -14.92
N LEU A 597 -25.35 12.35 -13.72
CA LEU A 597 -24.79 13.56 -13.13
C LEU A 597 -24.48 13.31 -11.66
N LEU A 598 -23.21 13.38 -11.28
CA LEU A 598 -22.76 13.30 -9.90
C LEU A 598 -22.24 14.69 -9.48
N MET A 599 -22.89 15.32 -8.52
CA MET A 599 -22.59 16.68 -8.06
C MET A 599 -21.80 16.61 -6.76
N LEU A 600 -20.52 16.99 -6.79
CA LEU A 600 -19.61 17.03 -5.66
C LEU A 600 -19.45 18.49 -5.18
N CYS A 601 -19.89 18.74 -3.96
CA CYS A 601 -19.88 20.04 -3.30
C CYS A 601 -18.72 20.11 -2.30
N HIS A 602 -17.58 20.56 -2.80
CA HIS A 602 -16.33 20.62 -2.07
C HIS A 602 -16.20 21.90 -1.23
N TYR A 603 -15.62 21.76 -0.05
CA TYR A 603 -15.29 22.84 0.86
C TYR A 603 -13.88 22.65 1.40
N TYR A 604 -13.09 23.72 1.38
CA TYR A 604 -11.67 23.75 1.71
C TYR A 604 -11.48 24.82 2.79
N PRO A 605 -11.39 24.44 4.08
CA PRO A 605 -11.13 25.39 5.16
C PRO A 605 -9.76 26.05 4.99
N GLY A 606 -9.55 27.23 5.59
CA GLY A 606 -8.22 27.83 5.67
C GLY A 606 -7.21 26.85 6.28
N CYS A 607 -6.11 26.61 5.57
CA CYS A 607 -5.06 25.69 6.01
C CYS A 607 -3.96 26.45 6.77
N PRO A 608 -3.52 26.02 7.96
CA PRO A 608 -2.49 26.72 8.73
C PRO A 608 -1.05 26.43 8.25
N GLU A 609 -0.83 25.31 7.54
CA GLU A 609 0.46 24.93 6.92
C GLU A 609 0.18 24.50 5.45
N PRO A 610 -0.27 25.44 4.57
CA PRO A 610 -0.73 25.12 3.21
C PRO A 610 0.37 24.53 2.31
N GLU A 611 1.64 24.78 2.62
CA GLU A 611 2.80 24.19 1.95
C GLU A 611 2.99 22.70 2.23
N LEU A 612 2.35 22.15 3.27
CA LEU A 612 2.42 20.72 3.62
C LEU A 612 1.23 19.90 3.09
N ALA A 613 0.18 20.55 2.57
CA ALA A 613 -1.09 19.91 2.22
C ALA A 613 -1.56 20.26 0.81
N LEU A 614 -2.51 19.47 0.28
CA LEU A 614 -3.24 19.78 -0.94
C LEU A 614 -4.75 19.74 -0.65
N GLY A 615 -5.51 20.60 -1.32
CA GLY A 615 -6.98 20.52 -1.32
C GLY A 615 -7.48 19.33 -2.15
N THR A 616 -6.78 18.96 -3.21
CA THR A 616 -6.97 17.71 -3.97
C THR A 616 -5.64 17.29 -4.60
N SER A 617 -5.22 16.04 -4.40
CA SER A 617 -4.06 15.43 -5.04
C SER A 617 -4.13 15.47 -6.57
N LYS A 618 -2.97 15.26 -7.21
CA LYS A 618 -2.84 15.12 -8.66
C LYS A 618 -3.67 13.92 -9.15
N HIS A 619 -4.63 14.14 -10.04
CA HIS A 619 -5.46 13.08 -10.64
C HIS A 619 -6.02 13.52 -12.00
N ALA A 620 -6.57 12.58 -12.76
CA ALA A 620 -7.45 12.84 -13.90
C ALA A 620 -8.87 12.35 -13.56
N ASP A 621 -9.91 12.95 -14.14
CA ASP A 621 -11.30 12.61 -13.82
C ASP A 621 -11.75 11.33 -14.53
N ASN A 622 -12.59 10.54 -13.86
CA ASN A 622 -13.03 9.22 -14.33
C ASN A 622 -14.42 9.22 -15.01
N ASP A 623 -14.86 10.39 -15.47
CA ASP A 623 -16.13 10.62 -16.14
C ASP A 623 -15.95 10.88 -17.65
N PHE A 624 -17.02 11.31 -18.33
CA PHE A 624 -16.90 11.78 -19.71
C PHE A 624 -16.37 13.23 -19.75
N PHE A 625 -16.95 14.14 -18.97
CA PHE A 625 -16.45 15.49 -18.79
C PHE A 625 -17.05 16.11 -17.53
N THR A 626 -16.28 16.95 -16.85
CA THR A 626 -16.72 17.67 -15.66
C THR A 626 -17.05 19.13 -15.98
N VAL A 627 -18.13 19.63 -15.37
CA VAL A 627 -18.49 21.06 -15.32
C VAL A 627 -18.21 21.56 -13.90
N LEU A 628 -17.25 22.47 -13.75
CA LEU A 628 -16.75 22.92 -12.46
C LEU A 628 -17.04 24.41 -12.23
N LEU A 629 -17.82 24.68 -11.18
CA LEU A 629 -18.04 26.02 -10.62
C LEU A 629 -17.07 26.28 -9.47
N GLN A 630 -16.39 27.42 -9.53
CA GLN A 630 -15.38 27.85 -8.55
C GLN A 630 -15.80 29.19 -7.91
N ASP A 631 -15.26 29.47 -6.72
CA ASP A 631 -15.29 30.82 -6.14
C ASP A 631 -14.07 31.66 -6.57
N HIS A 632 -13.83 32.76 -5.87
CA HIS A 632 -12.79 33.73 -6.21
C HIS A 632 -11.42 33.42 -5.59
N ILE A 633 -11.28 32.36 -4.78
CA ILE A 633 -10.02 32.02 -4.07
C ILE A 633 -9.10 31.16 -4.95
N GLY A 634 -9.66 30.35 -5.86
CA GLY A 634 -8.87 29.64 -6.89
C GLY A 634 -8.01 28.50 -6.36
N GLY A 635 -6.80 28.34 -6.90
CA GLY A 635 -5.89 27.25 -6.53
C GLY A 635 -6.12 25.91 -7.26
N LEU A 636 -6.98 25.85 -8.28
CA LEU A 636 -6.96 24.74 -9.26
C LEU A 636 -5.75 24.92 -10.19
N GLN A 637 -4.99 23.86 -10.37
CA GLN A 637 -3.88 23.78 -11.32
C GLN A 637 -4.04 22.60 -12.26
N VAL A 638 -3.80 22.82 -13.55
CA VAL A 638 -3.75 21.77 -14.59
C VAL A 638 -2.30 21.53 -15.02
N LEU A 639 -1.95 20.29 -15.33
CA LEU A 639 -0.64 19.92 -15.86
C LEU A 639 -0.65 20.06 -17.39
N HIS A 640 0.13 20.98 -17.93
CA HIS A 640 0.27 21.17 -19.38
C HIS A 640 1.74 21.34 -19.74
N GLU A 641 2.21 20.57 -20.74
CA GLU A 641 3.63 20.53 -21.17
C GLU A 641 4.62 20.40 -20.00
N ASP A 642 4.36 19.43 -19.10
CA ASP A 642 5.14 19.17 -17.88
C ASP A 642 5.30 20.38 -16.94
N LYS A 643 4.31 21.29 -16.93
CA LYS A 643 4.23 22.45 -16.03
C LYS A 643 2.87 22.57 -15.37
N TRP A 644 2.83 23.04 -14.13
CA TRP A 644 1.59 23.40 -13.47
C TRP A 644 1.14 24.80 -13.91
N ILE A 645 -0.08 24.90 -14.44
CA ILE A 645 -0.72 26.14 -14.88
C ILE A 645 -1.92 26.43 -13.97
N ASP A 646 -1.96 27.60 -13.34
CA ASP A 646 -3.10 28.05 -12.53
C ASP A 646 -4.32 28.36 -13.42
N VAL A 647 -5.50 27.90 -12.99
CA VAL A 647 -6.76 28.19 -13.68
C VAL A 647 -7.38 29.46 -13.10
N PRO A 648 -7.58 30.53 -13.89
CA PRO A 648 -8.01 31.83 -13.38
C PRO A 648 -9.48 31.83 -12.93
N CYS A 649 -9.78 32.49 -11.83
CA CYS A 649 -11.15 32.61 -11.30
C CYS A 649 -11.94 33.73 -12.00
N SER A 650 -12.32 33.48 -13.25
CA SER A 650 -13.10 34.40 -14.08
C SER A 650 -14.55 34.50 -13.58
N PRO A 651 -15.06 35.70 -13.19
CA PRO A 651 -16.43 35.85 -12.72
C PRO A 651 -17.46 35.41 -13.76
N GLY A 652 -18.39 34.55 -13.35
CA GLY A 652 -19.43 34.02 -14.24
C GLY A 652 -18.94 33.03 -15.30
N ALA A 653 -17.73 32.49 -15.16
CA ALA A 653 -17.25 31.39 -15.99
C ALA A 653 -17.42 30.02 -15.29
N LEU A 654 -17.49 28.97 -16.09
CA LEU A 654 -17.39 27.57 -15.64
C LEU A 654 -16.15 26.93 -16.28
N VAL A 655 -15.41 26.15 -15.50
CA VAL A 655 -14.30 25.34 -16.02
C VAL A 655 -14.88 24.03 -16.54
N ILE A 656 -14.50 23.63 -17.75
CA ILE A 656 -14.84 22.35 -18.36
C ILE A 656 -13.55 21.56 -18.53
N ASN A 657 -13.59 20.27 -18.19
CA ASN A 657 -12.49 19.37 -18.48
C ASN A 657 -12.97 18.01 -19.00
N ILE A 658 -12.16 17.42 -19.88
CA ILE A 658 -12.36 16.10 -20.45
C ILE A 658 -11.95 15.06 -19.40
N GLY A 659 -12.78 14.04 -19.20
CA GLY A 659 -12.50 12.89 -18.36
C GLY A 659 -12.02 11.69 -19.15
N ASP A 660 -11.45 10.71 -18.43
CA ASP A 660 -10.83 9.51 -18.99
C ASP A 660 -11.79 8.71 -19.89
N LEU A 661 -13.09 8.63 -19.56
CA LEU A 661 -14.04 7.88 -20.39
C LEU A 661 -14.24 8.53 -21.76
N LEU A 662 -14.20 9.86 -21.86
CA LEU A 662 -14.30 10.55 -23.14
C LEU A 662 -13.00 10.45 -23.95
N GLN A 663 -11.83 10.44 -23.31
CA GLN A 663 -10.57 10.08 -23.98
C GLN A 663 -10.61 8.64 -24.53
N LEU A 664 -11.14 7.69 -23.75
CA LEU A 664 -11.25 6.28 -24.12
C LEU A 664 -12.13 6.11 -25.37
N ILE A 665 -13.36 6.62 -25.36
CA ILE A 665 -14.28 6.47 -26.51
C ILE A 665 -13.85 7.31 -27.71
N SER A 666 -13.17 8.44 -27.50
CA SER A 666 -12.62 9.24 -28.61
C SER A 666 -11.30 8.69 -29.17
N ASN A 667 -10.78 7.58 -28.63
CA ASN A 667 -9.54 6.92 -29.06
C ASN A 667 -8.29 7.83 -29.00
N ASP A 668 -8.14 8.58 -27.90
CA ASP A 668 -7.20 9.73 -27.73
C ASP A 668 -7.44 10.93 -28.66
N ALA A 669 -8.59 11.06 -29.33
CA ALA A 669 -8.88 12.29 -30.09
C ALA A 669 -9.12 13.49 -29.17
N PHE A 670 -9.61 13.29 -27.94
CA PHE A 670 -9.54 14.27 -26.85
C PHE A 670 -8.66 13.72 -25.71
N VAL A 671 -8.08 14.64 -24.94
CA VAL A 671 -7.14 14.32 -23.86
C VAL A 671 -7.75 14.62 -22.49
N SER A 672 -7.76 13.62 -21.62
CA SER A 672 -7.97 13.77 -20.18
C SER A 672 -6.63 14.16 -19.53
N VAL A 673 -6.65 15.13 -18.63
CA VAL A 673 -5.43 15.79 -18.17
C VAL A 673 -5.36 15.86 -16.65
N GLU A 674 -4.15 15.60 -16.14
CA GLU A 674 -3.89 15.58 -14.72
C GLU A 674 -3.99 16.98 -14.13
N HIS A 675 -4.72 17.12 -13.03
CA HIS A 675 -4.96 18.37 -12.34
C HIS A 675 -4.91 18.18 -10.81
N ARG A 676 -4.69 19.26 -10.06
CA ARG A 676 -4.63 19.29 -8.59
C ARG A 676 -5.27 20.55 -8.03
N VAL A 677 -5.61 20.55 -6.74
CA VAL A 677 -6.06 21.75 -6.02
C VAL A 677 -5.13 22.02 -4.85
N LEU A 678 -4.55 23.22 -4.81
CA LEU A 678 -3.69 23.66 -3.71
C LEU A 678 -4.50 23.92 -2.43
N ALA A 679 -3.86 23.73 -1.27
CA ALA A 679 -4.37 24.29 -0.02
C ALA A 679 -4.03 25.79 0.05
N ASN A 680 -4.88 26.57 0.73
CA ASN A 680 -4.65 28.01 0.94
C ASN A 680 -5.03 28.38 2.39
N SER A 681 -4.31 29.34 2.98
CA SER A 681 -4.63 30.01 4.25
C SER A 681 -5.86 30.91 4.16
N ASP A 682 -6.16 31.50 3.00
CA ASP A 682 -7.17 32.56 2.80
C ASP A 682 -8.64 32.06 2.84
N GLY A 683 -8.87 30.81 3.25
CA GLY A 683 -10.15 30.13 3.15
C GLY A 683 -11.28 30.71 4.03
N PRO A 684 -12.52 30.19 3.88
CA PRO A 684 -12.85 28.96 3.20
C PRO A 684 -13.16 29.10 1.70
N ARG A 685 -12.57 28.22 0.89
CA ARG A 685 -12.88 28.06 -0.54
C ARG A 685 -14.01 27.03 -0.72
N VAL A 686 -14.87 27.25 -1.71
CA VAL A 686 -15.87 26.28 -2.19
C VAL A 686 -15.78 26.05 -3.70
N SER A 687 -16.11 24.83 -4.14
CA SER A 687 -16.33 24.53 -5.56
C SER A 687 -17.35 23.41 -5.75
N VAL A 688 -18.12 23.47 -6.84
CA VAL A 688 -19.11 22.45 -7.21
C VAL A 688 -18.68 21.81 -8.52
N ALA A 689 -18.25 20.55 -8.44
CA ALA A 689 -17.85 19.75 -9.58
C ALA A 689 -19.02 18.84 -10.00
N CYS A 690 -19.47 18.97 -11.24
CA CYS A 690 -20.58 18.22 -11.81
C CYS A 690 -20.04 17.24 -12.86
N PHE A 691 -19.86 15.99 -12.45
CA PHE A 691 -19.31 14.92 -13.26
C PHE A 691 -20.39 14.31 -14.15
N PHE A 692 -20.19 14.29 -15.46
CA PHE A 692 -21.10 13.61 -16.40
C PHE A 692 -20.73 12.12 -16.48
N SER A 693 -21.33 11.33 -15.59
CA SER A 693 -21.09 9.89 -15.48
C SER A 693 -22.19 9.19 -14.67
N THR A 694 -22.51 7.94 -15.02
CA THR A 694 -23.35 7.06 -14.19
C THR A 694 -22.58 6.51 -12.97
N SER A 695 -21.26 6.69 -12.90
CA SER A 695 -20.42 6.35 -11.74
C SER A 695 -20.65 4.89 -11.28
N LEU A 696 -20.77 4.63 -9.98
CA LEU A 696 -20.97 3.28 -9.43
C LEU A 696 -22.35 2.63 -9.74
N LYS A 697 -23.26 3.31 -10.46
CA LYS A 697 -24.57 2.73 -10.80
C LYS A 697 -24.34 1.56 -11.77
N SER A 698 -24.95 0.41 -11.49
CA SER A 698 -24.86 -0.74 -12.38
C SER A 698 -25.63 -0.47 -13.67
N ASP A 699 -24.93 -0.57 -14.81
CA ASP A 699 -25.49 -0.41 -16.15
C ASP A 699 -24.73 -1.34 -17.11
N PRO A 700 -25.40 -2.14 -17.96
CA PRO A 700 -24.74 -3.03 -18.91
C PRO A 700 -24.13 -2.34 -20.14
N ILE A 701 -24.25 -1.01 -20.31
CA ILE A 701 -23.66 -0.33 -21.47
C ILE A 701 -22.12 -0.44 -21.45
N LEU A 702 -21.59 -0.96 -22.55
CA LEU A 702 -20.16 -1.02 -22.85
C LEU A 702 -19.74 0.22 -23.65
N TYR A 703 -18.69 0.88 -23.16
CA TYR A 703 -18.03 2.01 -23.79
C TYR A 703 -16.67 1.58 -24.33
N GLY A 704 -16.40 1.91 -25.59
CA GLY A 704 -15.14 1.65 -26.29
C GLY A 704 -14.93 2.69 -27.41
N PRO A 705 -13.81 2.61 -28.13
CA PRO A 705 -13.50 3.53 -29.23
C PRO A 705 -14.64 3.64 -30.27
N ILE A 706 -15.10 4.87 -30.52
CA ILE A 706 -16.17 5.18 -31.47
C ILE A 706 -15.76 4.72 -32.87
N LYS A 707 -16.58 3.87 -33.49
CA LYS A 707 -16.25 3.16 -34.73
C LYS A 707 -16.00 4.10 -35.90
N GLU A 708 -16.74 5.20 -35.97
CA GLU A 708 -16.59 6.26 -36.96
C GLU A 708 -15.28 7.06 -36.86
N LEU A 709 -14.54 6.93 -35.74
CA LEU A 709 -13.23 7.55 -35.55
C LEU A 709 -12.05 6.60 -35.86
N LEU A 710 -12.34 5.34 -36.20
CA LEU A 710 -11.33 4.30 -36.46
C LEU A 710 -11.00 4.20 -37.96
N SER A 711 -9.73 3.94 -38.25
CA SER A 711 -9.23 3.62 -39.60
C SER A 711 -8.06 2.64 -39.50
N GLU A 712 -7.44 2.27 -40.64
CA GLU A 712 -6.21 1.48 -40.63
C GLU A 712 -5.04 2.25 -39.97
N GLU A 713 -5.03 3.58 -40.09
CA GLU A 713 -4.05 4.47 -39.47
C GLU A 713 -4.39 4.86 -38.02
N ASN A 714 -5.66 4.77 -37.62
CA ASN A 714 -6.13 4.99 -36.24
C ASN A 714 -6.89 3.76 -35.72
N PRO A 715 -6.22 2.63 -35.47
CA PRO A 715 -6.85 1.43 -34.92
C PRO A 715 -7.36 1.68 -33.48
N PRO A 716 -8.27 0.83 -32.96
CA PRO A 716 -8.71 0.95 -31.58
C PRO A 716 -7.53 0.76 -30.62
N LYS A 717 -7.37 1.70 -29.69
CA LYS A 717 -6.29 1.70 -28.69
C LYS A 717 -6.76 1.21 -27.32
N TYR A 718 -8.07 1.12 -27.12
CA TYR A 718 -8.70 0.74 -25.85
C TYR A 718 -9.70 -0.39 -26.05
N ARG A 719 -9.79 -1.27 -25.06
CA ARG A 719 -10.84 -2.30 -24.97
C ARG A 719 -12.13 -1.71 -24.40
N GLU A 720 -13.24 -2.36 -24.68
CA GLU A 720 -14.55 -1.99 -24.13
C GLU A 720 -14.62 -2.20 -22.60
N THR A 721 -15.36 -1.34 -21.90
CA THR A 721 -15.61 -1.44 -20.45
C THR A 721 -16.93 -0.77 -20.05
N THR A 722 -17.50 -1.12 -18.90
CA THR A 722 -18.63 -0.37 -18.33
C THR A 722 -18.13 0.82 -17.52
N VAL A 723 -18.95 1.87 -17.39
CA VAL A 723 -18.65 3.02 -16.49
C VAL A 723 -18.38 2.52 -15.06
N ARG A 724 -19.16 1.53 -14.59
CA ARG A 724 -19.01 0.96 -13.25
C ARG A 724 -17.67 0.27 -13.07
N ASP A 725 -17.23 -0.56 -14.00
CA ASP A 725 -15.95 -1.29 -13.90
C ASP A 725 -14.77 -0.32 -13.97
N TYR A 726 -14.86 0.69 -14.84
CA TYR A 726 -13.87 1.76 -14.94
C TYR A 726 -13.74 2.53 -13.61
N VAL A 727 -14.87 2.98 -13.04
CA VAL A 727 -14.90 3.76 -11.79
C VAL A 727 -14.51 2.91 -10.58
N ILE A 728 -14.86 1.62 -10.53
CA ILE A 728 -14.36 0.70 -9.50
C ILE A 728 -12.84 0.55 -9.58
N TYR A 729 -12.29 0.37 -10.78
CA TYR A 729 -10.85 0.26 -10.98
C TYR A 729 -10.12 1.56 -10.63
N SER A 730 -10.61 2.71 -11.11
CA SER A 730 -10.08 4.04 -10.83
C SER A 730 -10.12 4.36 -9.32
N ASN A 731 -11.29 4.27 -8.69
CA ASN A 731 -11.44 4.57 -7.25
C ASN A 731 -10.68 3.59 -6.36
N GLY A 732 -10.57 2.32 -6.76
CA GLY A 732 -9.82 1.30 -6.03
C GLY A 732 -8.31 1.56 -5.97
N ARG A 733 -7.78 2.41 -6.85
CA ARG A 733 -6.39 2.90 -6.78
C ARG A 733 -6.23 4.15 -5.90
N GLY A 734 -7.30 4.85 -5.55
CA GLY A 734 -7.21 6.18 -4.94
C GLY A 734 -6.65 7.23 -5.90
N LEU A 735 -6.63 8.50 -5.49
CA LEU A 735 -6.24 9.61 -6.37
C LEU A 735 -4.73 9.68 -6.67
N ASP A 736 -3.87 9.08 -5.83
CA ASP A 736 -2.46 9.48 -5.71
C ASP A 736 -1.42 8.35 -5.95
N VAL A 737 -1.79 7.31 -6.70
CA VAL A 737 -0.97 6.08 -6.87
C VAL A 737 -0.15 6.05 -8.17
N ASP A 738 1.16 5.89 -7.99
CA ASP A 738 2.20 5.52 -8.97
C ASP A 738 2.37 6.40 -10.23
N GLY A 739 1.63 7.51 -10.36
CA GLY A 739 1.75 8.43 -11.49
C GLY A 739 1.39 7.82 -12.85
N THR A 740 0.64 6.72 -12.86
CA THR A 740 0.25 5.98 -14.07
C THR A 740 -1.26 6.09 -14.29
N SER A 741 -1.69 6.71 -15.40
CA SER A 741 -3.13 6.90 -15.71
C SER A 741 -3.91 5.57 -15.66
N PRO A 742 -5.12 5.54 -15.06
CA PRO A 742 -5.98 4.36 -15.06
C PRO A 742 -6.35 3.87 -16.47
N LEU A 743 -6.33 4.75 -17.49
CA LEU A 743 -6.52 4.40 -18.89
C LEU A 743 -5.54 3.33 -19.42
N LEU A 744 -4.30 3.31 -18.90
CA LEU A 744 -3.31 2.31 -19.31
C LEU A 744 -3.78 0.87 -19.03
N HIS A 745 -4.65 0.66 -18.03
CA HIS A 745 -5.20 -0.66 -17.76
C HIS A 745 -6.16 -1.15 -18.85
N PHE A 746 -6.80 -0.24 -19.58
CA PHE A 746 -7.78 -0.52 -20.63
C PHE A 746 -7.19 -0.41 -22.03
N ARG A 747 -5.92 -0.05 -22.17
CA ARG A 747 -5.20 -0.01 -23.45
C ARG A 747 -5.04 -1.44 -24.01
N LEU A 748 -5.08 -1.56 -25.34
CA LEU A 748 -4.88 -2.81 -26.11
C LEU A 748 -3.38 -3.08 -26.37
#